data_AF-A0A435ZFL8-F1
#
_entry.id   AF-A0A435ZFL8-F1
#
_cell.length_a   1.000
_cell.length_b   1.000
_cell.length_c   1.000
_cell.angle_alpha   90.00
_cell.angle_beta   90.00
_cell.angle_gamma   90.00
#
_symmetry.space_group_name_H-M   'P 1'
#
loop_
_entity.id
_entity.type
_entity.pdbx_description
1 polymer ?
#
loop_
_entity_poly.entity_id
_entity_poly.type
_entity_poly.pdbx_seq_one_letter_code
_entity_poly.pdbx_strand_id
1 'polypeptide(L)'
;LANGQTVIGGGESVTARLFGGGTSTFNLGGSDGTIQGTNVANPVFTLGNGNTLSGITITGGGDGIFGNNITGATLTNVTVTGAGGNGADFTGSSTGITGSNFTATGNGLDGLHIDGDGTYNFTGTTLLQGNLDDGLDITGKGTYTFATVNAQDNTDRGITVQGTSTGGTFTTTGGTVSGNGGTAVFIDPITAHVVLDSISQSGGTSGVVLENVAGSFTVNGATTISNTTGPAIAISDSPATIRFGDISITNPGADGISFAGVNAAVVAGNIVISGLGVGTGLDFSGSKTNFTAQSLSITGTGAAGSIGIDLTSPSVGGAVIIITDGGVITNVDTGVRLGIAGTPGATANAEFTFGGNSSSISGITASLDARGLNEGSGHYAFGTTAFTGPQLYDLRNYIFVAAGASGGGTSITDLASIEYADSITASDAIIVLVNRGTIDDATGFSLSDGQELASFGNDRAFSLGGVPLNVTSTNVHHDESISDSAGAATLTSSGGGNVVTLGNGNTLLDFNISGGSGSAIYGLGINGLTVQGVTASNVGSGLYLNGVTGTVSVDDLTVQTASQTGIVLVDSSATVDFTGNTKITSAANVGLFANNFDGIATFDDLDISGGGRGVAIWSGSSGTLTFAAASSITNTDDVAFNINGAVPNVTYNGTIDQANAANAVRIIGQTGGTATFGGKITASTGSANAIDLSANTGGTVKFTGGLDLTTTTGTGFDATGGGTITVAAAGTEQITTGTGRAINLDGITIGTGGMAFDSITTGVATATALNFNAVSGGQFLGGNVTVGGTAAGINGLAINASSSTFTITNLVTTNVAGTDVSLTNNTGSITILGGTITNSGAGDGVVVSGGSATVGVAANVSSSATAPGAAVKVDGTTGGSVTFSGTVTSTGTGDLFDVGSTLTPAGGAISFTGPTLSATGGGGALVSSLGGTATLNVTAPLSITNATGTGLSVTNVASTASASFGEVTVTTPGGTGIFIADNGTVT
;
A
#
# COMPACT_ATOMS: atom_id res chain seq x y z
N LEU A 1 -69.75 -45.83 17.02
CA LEU A 1 -70.31 -46.09 15.69
C LEU A 1 -69.44 -47.12 14.97
N ALA A 2 -70.03 -48.18 14.42
CA ALA A 2 -69.33 -49.10 13.52
C ALA A 2 -69.05 -48.42 12.16
N ASN A 3 -68.23 -49.04 11.30
CA ASN A 3 -67.81 -48.44 10.02
C ASN A 3 -69.00 -48.10 9.10
N GLY A 4 -68.92 -46.95 8.43
CA GLY A 4 -69.87 -46.48 7.42
C GLY A 4 -71.22 -46.01 7.96
N GLN A 5 -71.34 -45.80 9.27
CA GLN A 5 -72.57 -45.34 9.90
C GLN A 5 -72.76 -43.84 9.77
N THR A 6 -74.01 -43.43 9.62
CA THR A 6 -74.40 -42.02 9.45
C THR A 6 -75.41 -41.64 10.52
N VAL A 7 -75.15 -40.55 11.23
CA VAL A 7 -76.04 -39.91 12.21
C VAL A 7 -76.44 -38.55 11.64
N ILE A 8 -77.75 -38.35 11.48
CA ILE A 8 -78.32 -37.15 10.88
C ILE A 8 -79.35 -36.60 11.86
N GLY A 9 -79.25 -35.31 12.21
CA GLY A 9 -80.24 -34.64 13.05
C GLY A 9 -81.54 -34.32 12.32
N GLY A 10 -82.57 -33.97 13.08
CA GLY A 10 -83.92 -33.74 12.56
C GLY A 10 -84.06 -32.52 11.66
N GLY A 11 -83.13 -31.56 11.74
CA GLY A 11 -83.08 -30.38 10.86
C GLY A 11 -82.64 -30.67 9.42
N GLU A 12 -82.11 -31.86 9.17
CA GLU A 12 -81.48 -32.21 7.89
C GLU A 12 -82.40 -33.05 6.98
N SER A 13 -81.95 -33.23 5.74
CA SER A 13 -82.63 -34.08 4.75
C SER A 13 -81.91 -35.42 4.55
N VAL A 14 -82.66 -36.50 4.41
CA VAL A 14 -82.12 -37.84 4.16
C VAL A 14 -82.42 -38.26 2.73
N THR A 15 -81.39 -38.51 1.94
CA THR A 15 -81.55 -39.08 0.60
C THR A 15 -81.53 -40.61 0.70
N ALA A 16 -82.69 -41.24 0.50
CA ALA A 16 -82.82 -42.69 0.54
C ALA A 16 -82.87 -43.26 -0.89
N ARG A 17 -82.20 -44.40 -1.08
CA ARG A 17 -82.32 -45.19 -2.31
C ARG A 17 -83.59 -46.03 -2.25
N LEU A 18 -84.51 -45.79 -3.17
CA LEU A 18 -85.75 -46.53 -3.31
C LEU A 18 -85.50 -47.94 -3.88
N PHE A 19 -86.45 -48.86 -3.68
CA PHE A 19 -86.35 -50.26 -4.09
C PHE A 19 -86.06 -50.47 -5.60
N GLY A 20 -86.40 -49.49 -6.45
CA GLY A 20 -86.15 -49.51 -7.90
C GLY A 20 -84.82 -48.90 -8.35
N GLY A 21 -83.92 -48.54 -7.44
CA GLY A 21 -82.60 -47.96 -7.74
C GLY A 21 -82.56 -46.44 -7.89
N GLY A 22 -83.71 -45.76 -7.96
CA GLY A 22 -83.80 -44.30 -7.88
C GLY A 22 -83.55 -43.77 -6.47
N THR A 23 -83.23 -42.48 -6.33
CA THR A 23 -83.06 -41.79 -5.04
C THR A 23 -84.21 -40.82 -4.78
N SER A 24 -84.60 -40.65 -3.52
CA SER A 24 -85.57 -39.64 -3.08
C SER A 24 -85.08 -38.98 -1.79
N THR A 25 -85.21 -37.67 -1.70
CA THR A 25 -84.83 -36.88 -0.53
C THR A 25 -86.04 -36.66 0.37
N PHE A 26 -85.88 -36.96 1.66
CA PHE A 26 -86.87 -36.77 2.70
C PHE A 26 -86.39 -35.67 3.65
N ASN A 27 -87.08 -34.53 3.65
CA ASN A 27 -86.84 -33.50 4.65
C ASN A 27 -87.49 -33.96 5.96
N LEU A 28 -86.69 -34.16 7.00
CA LEU A 28 -87.20 -34.67 8.28
C LEU A 28 -87.97 -33.60 9.06
N GLY A 29 -87.61 -32.32 8.86
CA GLY A 29 -88.23 -31.16 9.51
C GLY A 29 -87.89 -31.05 10.99
N GLY A 30 -87.33 -29.93 11.44
CA GLY A 30 -86.96 -29.71 12.85
C GLY A 30 -85.73 -28.81 13.02
N SER A 31 -85.19 -28.77 14.24
CA SER A 31 -83.87 -28.23 14.56
C SER A 31 -82.84 -29.37 14.67
N ASP A 32 -81.57 -29.02 14.75
CA ASP A 32 -80.50 -29.98 15.03
C ASP A 32 -80.76 -30.73 16.34
N GLY A 33 -80.50 -32.03 16.33
CA GLY A 33 -80.76 -32.90 17.48
C GLY A 33 -79.64 -32.80 18.51
N THR A 34 -79.98 -32.71 19.79
CA THR A 34 -78.99 -32.72 20.89
C THR A 34 -78.77 -34.13 21.43
N ILE A 35 -77.50 -34.56 21.50
CA ILE A 35 -77.07 -35.81 22.12
C ILE A 35 -76.23 -35.48 23.34
N GLN A 36 -76.69 -35.92 24.51
CA GLN A 36 -76.03 -35.67 25.78
C GLN A 36 -75.28 -36.90 26.30
N GLY A 37 -73.96 -36.79 26.40
CA GLY A 37 -73.11 -37.72 27.15
C GLY A 37 -73.22 -37.48 28.64
N THR A 38 -73.68 -38.48 29.39
CA THR A 38 -73.80 -38.38 30.86
C THR A 38 -72.61 -38.98 31.61
N ASN A 39 -71.75 -39.75 30.92
CA ASN A 39 -70.55 -40.34 31.51
C ASN A 39 -69.31 -39.55 31.08
N VAL A 40 -68.75 -38.79 32.02
CA VAL A 40 -67.58 -37.94 31.82
C VAL A 40 -66.28 -38.70 31.52
N ALA A 41 -66.26 -40.02 31.70
CA ALA A 41 -65.09 -40.85 31.42
C ALA A 41 -65.03 -41.36 29.97
N ASN A 42 -66.11 -41.23 29.19
CA ASN A 42 -66.20 -41.82 27.85
C ASN A 42 -66.56 -40.77 26.81
N PRO A 43 -66.05 -40.89 25.58
CA PRO A 43 -66.49 -40.06 24.47
C PRO A 43 -68.00 -40.21 24.19
N VAL A 44 -68.67 -39.13 23.79
CA VAL A 44 -70.08 -39.21 23.35
C VAL A 44 -70.19 -40.01 22.04
N PHE A 45 -69.29 -39.72 21.10
CA PHE A 45 -69.13 -40.49 19.87
C PHE A 45 -67.72 -41.07 19.75
N THR A 46 -67.59 -42.39 19.76
CA THR A 46 -66.41 -43.07 19.20
C THR A 46 -66.67 -43.45 17.75
N LEU A 47 -65.83 -43.00 16.83
CA LEU A 47 -65.99 -43.24 15.40
C LEU A 47 -65.20 -44.48 14.93
N GLY A 48 -65.78 -45.24 13.99
CA GLY A 48 -65.08 -46.13 13.05
C GLY A 48 -64.92 -45.49 11.66
N ASN A 49 -64.42 -46.26 10.70
CA ASN A 49 -64.08 -45.78 9.35
C ASN A 49 -65.31 -45.35 8.54
N GLY A 50 -65.22 -44.23 7.82
CA GLY A 50 -66.23 -43.72 6.89
C GLY A 50 -67.51 -43.20 7.54
N ASN A 51 -67.48 -42.81 8.81
CA ASN A 51 -68.69 -42.36 9.51
C ASN A 51 -69.06 -40.91 9.18
N THR A 52 -70.36 -40.60 9.24
CA THR A 52 -70.89 -39.25 9.00
C THR A 52 -71.72 -38.78 10.19
N LEU A 53 -71.46 -37.57 10.68
CA LEU A 53 -72.28 -36.83 11.64
C LEU A 53 -72.76 -35.54 10.96
N SER A 54 -74.08 -35.29 10.93
CA SER A 54 -74.66 -34.13 10.25
C SER A 54 -75.79 -33.48 11.05
N GLY A 55 -75.74 -32.16 11.27
CA GLY A 55 -76.81 -31.36 11.87
C GLY A 55 -77.14 -31.77 13.30
N ILE A 56 -76.12 -31.91 14.16
CA ILE A 56 -76.29 -32.35 15.55
C ILE A 56 -75.50 -31.48 16.53
N THR A 57 -76.03 -31.39 17.75
CA THR A 57 -75.36 -30.82 18.91
C THR A 57 -74.98 -31.94 19.88
N ILE A 58 -73.73 -31.96 20.33
CA ILE A 58 -73.19 -32.91 21.29
C ILE A 58 -72.87 -32.15 22.57
N THR A 59 -73.24 -32.70 23.72
CA THR A 59 -72.99 -32.07 25.02
C THR A 59 -72.61 -33.06 26.12
N GLY A 60 -71.74 -32.68 27.05
CA GLY A 60 -71.27 -33.54 28.13
C GLY A 60 -70.32 -34.64 27.64
N GLY A 61 -70.10 -35.66 28.48
CA GLY A 61 -69.17 -36.77 28.20
C GLY A 61 -67.71 -36.47 28.56
N GLY A 62 -66.81 -37.39 28.19
CA GLY A 62 -65.36 -37.15 28.09
C GLY A 62 -65.10 -36.26 26.87
N ASP A 63 -64.62 -36.83 25.77
CA ASP A 63 -64.58 -36.10 24.49
C ASP A 63 -65.97 -36.05 23.83
N GLY A 64 -66.28 -34.98 23.10
CA GLY A 64 -67.50 -34.94 22.28
C GLY A 64 -67.45 -35.98 21.16
N ILE A 65 -66.34 -35.98 20.41
CA ILE A 65 -66.09 -36.88 19.30
C ILE A 65 -64.67 -37.44 19.45
N PHE A 66 -64.52 -38.75 19.36
CA PHE A 66 -63.24 -39.45 19.43
C PHE A 66 -63.04 -40.35 18.21
N GLY A 67 -61.91 -40.19 17.53
CA GLY A 67 -61.45 -41.05 16.45
C GLY A 67 -60.00 -41.46 16.65
N ASN A 68 -59.72 -42.77 16.64
CA ASN A 68 -58.36 -43.29 16.77
C ASN A 68 -58.09 -44.33 15.69
N ASN A 69 -57.06 -44.11 14.88
CA ASN A 69 -56.70 -44.94 13.72
C ASN A 69 -57.83 -45.12 12.70
N ILE A 70 -58.65 -44.08 12.46
CA ILE A 70 -59.78 -44.18 11.55
C ILE A 70 -59.46 -43.68 10.13
N THR A 71 -60.02 -44.32 9.12
CA THR A 71 -59.96 -43.86 7.73
C THR A 71 -61.32 -43.31 7.30
N GLY A 72 -61.39 -42.00 7.11
CA GLY A 72 -62.59 -41.29 6.69
C GLY A 72 -63.55 -40.97 7.83
N ALA A 73 -63.90 -39.70 7.99
CA ALA A 73 -65.08 -39.27 8.73
C ALA A 73 -65.59 -37.93 8.17
N THR A 74 -66.88 -37.66 8.28
CA THR A 74 -67.49 -36.43 7.79
C THR A 74 -68.33 -35.78 8.89
N LEU A 75 -67.98 -34.54 9.25
CA LEU A 75 -68.69 -33.72 10.23
C LEU A 75 -69.32 -32.54 9.48
N THR A 76 -70.64 -32.40 9.47
CA THR A 76 -71.33 -31.28 8.78
C THR A 76 -72.30 -30.61 9.73
N ASN A 77 -72.15 -29.30 9.97
CA ASN A 77 -72.97 -28.55 10.94
C ASN A 77 -73.02 -29.26 12.31
N VAL A 78 -71.84 -29.61 12.84
CA VAL A 78 -71.72 -30.32 14.12
C VAL A 78 -71.25 -29.34 15.18
N THR A 79 -72.01 -29.25 16.27
CA THR A 79 -71.65 -28.46 17.45
C THR A 79 -71.32 -29.40 18.61
N VAL A 80 -70.20 -29.18 19.28
CA VAL A 80 -69.84 -29.84 20.54
C VAL A 80 -69.74 -28.78 21.62
N THR A 81 -70.43 -28.97 22.75
CA THR A 81 -70.36 -28.03 23.85
C THR A 81 -70.39 -28.67 25.24
N GLY A 82 -69.48 -28.22 26.12
CA GLY A 82 -69.43 -28.71 27.49
C GLY A 82 -68.96 -30.16 27.63
N ALA A 83 -68.12 -30.64 26.71
CA ALA A 83 -67.42 -31.91 26.88
C ALA A 83 -66.39 -31.81 28.01
N GLY A 84 -66.19 -32.89 28.79
CA GLY A 84 -65.21 -32.89 29.88
C GLY A 84 -63.75 -32.97 29.41
N GLY A 85 -63.53 -33.48 28.19
CA GLY A 85 -62.26 -33.51 27.47
C GLY A 85 -62.29 -32.59 26.26
N ASN A 86 -61.83 -33.07 25.11
CA ASN A 86 -61.77 -32.32 23.85
C ASN A 86 -63.16 -32.20 23.20
N GLY A 87 -63.39 -31.11 22.45
CA GLY A 87 -64.57 -31.00 21.60
C GLY A 87 -64.60 -32.11 20.54
N ALA A 88 -63.51 -32.24 19.79
CA ALA A 88 -63.20 -33.42 18.99
C ALA A 88 -61.72 -33.79 19.13
N ASP A 89 -61.46 -35.08 19.28
CA ASP A 89 -60.13 -35.66 19.43
C ASP A 89 -59.87 -36.71 18.34
N PHE A 90 -58.88 -36.45 17.50
CA PHE A 90 -58.42 -37.37 16.47
C PHE A 90 -56.96 -37.76 16.69
N THR A 91 -56.74 -39.03 17.01
CA THR A 91 -55.40 -39.56 17.36
C THR A 91 -54.93 -40.67 16.44
N GLY A 92 -53.64 -40.98 16.52
CA GLY A 92 -53.01 -42.12 15.86
C GLY A 92 -52.90 -41.96 14.35
N SER A 93 -53.19 -43.03 13.59
CA SER A 93 -53.13 -43.02 12.12
C SER A 93 -54.41 -42.48 11.44
N SER A 94 -55.21 -41.69 12.16
CA SER A 94 -56.46 -41.15 11.64
C SER A 94 -56.23 -40.27 10.41
N THR A 95 -57.02 -40.46 9.35
CA THR A 95 -56.85 -39.73 8.07
C THR A 95 -58.15 -39.67 7.26
N GLY A 96 -58.27 -38.67 6.38
CA GLY A 96 -59.47 -38.45 5.55
C GLY A 96 -60.64 -37.86 6.34
N ILE A 97 -60.35 -37.10 7.39
CA ILE A 97 -61.37 -36.43 8.20
C ILE A 97 -61.81 -35.15 7.48
N THR A 98 -63.10 -34.99 7.29
CA THR A 98 -63.70 -33.85 6.59
C THR A 98 -64.71 -33.16 7.49
N GLY A 99 -64.68 -31.83 7.52
CA GLY A 99 -65.57 -31.00 8.31
C GLY A 99 -66.23 -29.90 7.48
N SER A 100 -67.43 -29.48 7.84
CA SER A 100 -68.04 -28.24 7.36
C SER A 100 -68.83 -27.59 8.48
N ASN A 101 -68.54 -26.33 8.81
CA ASN A 101 -69.17 -25.58 9.90
C ASN A 101 -69.09 -26.30 11.26
N PHE A 102 -67.88 -26.70 11.67
CA PHE A 102 -67.66 -27.36 12.96
C PHE A 102 -67.57 -26.33 14.09
N THR A 103 -68.25 -26.57 15.21
CA THR A 103 -68.21 -25.68 16.38
C THR A 103 -67.88 -26.49 17.63
N ALA A 104 -66.88 -26.05 18.40
CA ALA A 104 -66.52 -26.63 19.68
C ALA A 104 -66.39 -25.53 20.74
N THR A 105 -67.28 -25.55 21.74
CA THR A 105 -67.34 -24.47 22.73
C THR A 105 -67.46 -24.92 24.19
N GLY A 106 -66.66 -24.35 25.08
CA GLY A 106 -66.78 -24.60 26.52
C GLY A 106 -66.34 -26.01 26.94
N ASN A 107 -65.38 -26.62 26.23
CA ASN A 107 -64.89 -27.97 26.53
C ASN A 107 -63.75 -27.93 27.56
N GLY A 108 -63.53 -29.06 28.25
CA GLY A 108 -62.58 -29.19 29.36
C GLY A 108 -61.11 -29.28 28.96
N LEU A 109 -60.82 -29.58 27.70
CA LEU A 109 -59.50 -29.52 27.06
C LEU A 109 -59.61 -28.68 25.77
N ASP A 110 -59.08 -29.15 24.64
CA ASP A 110 -59.05 -28.39 23.39
C ASP A 110 -60.42 -28.34 22.70
N GLY A 111 -60.63 -27.31 21.87
CA GLY A 111 -61.78 -27.28 20.97
C GLY A 111 -61.69 -28.39 19.92
N LEU A 112 -60.55 -28.47 19.23
CA LEU A 112 -60.22 -29.50 18.25
C LEU A 112 -58.77 -29.94 18.46
N HIS A 113 -58.58 -31.18 18.90
CA HIS A 113 -57.28 -31.81 19.08
C HIS A 113 -57.01 -32.81 17.96
N ILE A 114 -55.85 -32.69 17.31
CA ILE A 114 -55.39 -33.57 16.25
C ILE A 114 -53.96 -34.01 16.56
N ASP A 115 -53.79 -35.29 16.89
CA ASP A 115 -52.48 -35.92 17.06
C ASP A 115 -52.28 -37.01 15.99
N GLY A 116 -51.65 -36.64 14.87
CA GLY A 116 -51.33 -37.58 13.80
C GLY A 116 -51.11 -36.99 12.41
N ASP A 117 -50.49 -37.79 11.52
CA ASP A 117 -49.99 -37.38 10.20
C ASP A 117 -51.04 -37.47 9.06
N GLY A 118 -52.33 -37.49 9.40
CA GLY A 118 -53.42 -37.70 8.44
C GLY A 118 -53.80 -36.49 7.59
N THR A 119 -54.86 -36.66 6.78
CA THR A 119 -55.49 -35.57 6.05
C THR A 119 -56.76 -35.11 6.76
N TYR A 120 -56.83 -33.82 7.09
CA TYR A 120 -57.93 -33.16 7.79
C TYR A 120 -58.36 -31.94 6.98
N ASN A 121 -59.61 -31.90 6.53
CA ASN A 121 -60.11 -30.84 5.66
C ASN A 121 -61.44 -30.27 6.16
N PHE A 122 -61.39 -29.11 6.80
CA PHE A 122 -62.52 -28.39 7.33
C PHE A 122 -62.87 -27.19 6.44
N THR A 123 -64.09 -27.19 5.92
CA THR A 123 -64.65 -26.12 5.10
C THR A 123 -65.60 -25.26 5.91
N GLY A 124 -65.94 -24.07 5.42
CA GLY A 124 -66.76 -23.12 6.18
C GLY A 124 -66.05 -22.64 7.46
N THR A 125 -66.84 -22.32 8.48
CA THR A 125 -66.31 -21.77 9.75
C THR A 125 -66.07 -22.87 10.77
N THR A 126 -64.82 -23.03 11.19
CA THR A 126 -64.46 -23.80 12.39
C THR A 126 -64.39 -22.84 13.58
N LEU A 127 -65.38 -22.88 14.47
CA LEU A 127 -65.45 -22.03 15.67
C LEU A 127 -64.99 -22.81 16.91
N LEU A 128 -63.94 -22.35 17.57
CA LEU A 128 -63.28 -22.98 18.71
C LEU A 128 -63.24 -21.94 19.83
N GLN A 129 -64.24 -21.94 20.70
CA GLN A 129 -64.45 -20.84 21.65
C GLN A 129 -64.61 -21.26 23.11
N GLY A 130 -63.92 -20.58 24.02
CA GLY A 130 -64.15 -20.74 25.46
C GLY A 130 -63.71 -22.10 26.01
N ASN A 131 -62.77 -22.78 25.35
CA ASN A 131 -62.26 -24.06 25.80
C ASN A 131 -61.21 -23.87 26.92
N LEU A 132 -61.05 -24.87 27.79
CA LEU A 132 -60.17 -24.77 28.96
C LEU A 132 -58.69 -25.05 28.66
N ASP A 133 -58.38 -25.42 27.42
CA ASP A 133 -57.01 -25.53 26.90
C ASP A 133 -56.88 -24.74 25.59
N ASP A 134 -56.40 -25.32 24.49
CA ASP A 134 -56.24 -24.63 23.21
C ASP A 134 -57.56 -24.56 22.42
N GLY A 135 -57.67 -23.58 21.52
CA GLY A 135 -58.74 -23.58 20.52
C GLY A 135 -58.56 -24.74 19.53
N LEU A 136 -57.46 -24.67 18.78
CA LEU A 136 -56.99 -25.69 17.84
C LEU A 136 -55.62 -26.17 18.29
N ASP A 137 -55.48 -27.47 18.61
CA ASP A 137 -54.18 -28.11 18.84
C ASP A 137 -53.93 -29.18 17.77
N ILE A 138 -52.80 -29.04 17.09
CA ILE A 138 -52.34 -29.97 16.06
C ILE A 138 -50.91 -30.36 16.38
N THR A 139 -50.70 -31.66 16.56
CA THR A 139 -49.37 -32.27 16.62
C THR A 139 -49.24 -33.30 15.49
N GLY A 140 -48.28 -33.10 14.58
CA GLY A 140 -47.99 -34.05 13.49
C GLY A 140 -47.55 -33.43 12.17
N LYS A 141 -47.41 -34.28 11.15
CA LYS A 141 -46.90 -33.98 9.80
C LYS A 141 -47.95 -34.17 8.71
N GLY A 142 -49.22 -34.05 9.09
CA GLY A 142 -50.36 -34.26 8.22
C GLY A 142 -50.62 -33.09 7.27
N THR A 143 -51.73 -33.20 6.55
CA THR A 143 -52.29 -32.11 5.76
C THR A 143 -53.53 -31.59 6.47
N TYR A 144 -53.42 -30.41 7.07
CA TYR A 144 -54.46 -29.78 7.86
C TYR A 144 -54.96 -28.54 7.11
N THR A 145 -56.16 -28.61 6.55
CA THR A 145 -56.75 -27.55 5.74
C THR A 145 -58.02 -27.04 6.40
N PHE A 146 -58.10 -25.73 6.60
CA PHE A 146 -59.25 -25.03 7.15
C PHE A 146 -59.62 -23.87 6.24
N ALA A 147 -60.91 -23.62 6.02
CA ALA A 147 -61.34 -22.39 5.34
C ALA A 147 -61.25 -21.20 6.29
N THR A 148 -62.05 -21.17 7.35
CA THR A 148 -62.03 -20.13 8.38
C THR A 148 -61.85 -20.76 9.77
N VAL A 149 -60.85 -20.30 10.54
CA VAL A 149 -60.64 -20.74 11.93
C VAL A 149 -60.85 -19.58 12.89
N ASN A 150 -61.89 -19.67 13.72
CA ASN A 150 -62.17 -18.69 14.76
C ASN A 150 -61.82 -19.29 16.12
N ALA A 151 -60.64 -18.94 16.65
CA ALA A 151 -60.15 -19.42 17.94
C ALA A 151 -60.25 -18.30 18.98
N GLN A 152 -61.30 -18.35 19.82
CA GLN A 152 -61.69 -17.22 20.66
C GLN A 152 -61.80 -17.60 22.14
N ASP A 153 -61.32 -16.75 23.04
CA ASP A 153 -61.58 -16.85 24.48
C ASP A 153 -61.15 -18.19 25.13
N ASN A 154 -60.19 -18.91 24.55
CA ASN A 154 -59.67 -20.17 25.12
C ASN A 154 -58.69 -19.90 26.27
N THR A 155 -58.51 -20.85 27.19
CA THR A 155 -57.74 -20.62 28.42
C THR A 155 -56.23 -20.67 28.21
N ASP A 156 -55.74 -21.48 27.26
CA ASP A 156 -54.33 -21.42 26.79
C ASP A 156 -54.25 -20.78 25.39
N ARG A 157 -53.82 -21.49 24.34
CA ARG A 157 -53.54 -20.88 23.03
C ARG A 157 -54.77 -20.83 22.14
N GLY A 158 -54.73 -19.92 21.16
CA GLY A 158 -55.74 -19.87 20.12
C GLY A 158 -55.55 -21.00 19.10
N ILE A 159 -54.41 -20.95 18.41
CA ILE A 159 -53.98 -21.93 17.41
C ILE A 159 -52.58 -22.41 17.76
N THR A 160 -52.44 -23.72 17.92
CA THR A 160 -51.18 -24.43 18.14
C THR A 160 -50.97 -25.43 17.01
N VAL A 161 -49.86 -25.30 16.29
CA VAL A 161 -49.49 -26.27 15.26
C VAL A 161 -48.02 -26.64 15.39
N GLN A 162 -47.80 -27.90 15.75
CA GLN A 162 -46.48 -28.46 15.99
C GLN A 162 -46.20 -29.63 15.05
N GLY A 163 -45.32 -29.43 14.06
CA GLY A 163 -44.81 -30.51 13.20
C GLY A 163 -43.36 -30.81 13.58
N THR A 164 -42.79 -31.96 13.21
CA THR A 164 -41.32 -32.11 13.34
C THR A 164 -40.66 -31.79 12.00
N SER A 165 -39.84 -30.73 11.99
CA SER A 165 -39.02 -30.03 10.98
C SER A 165 -38.93 -30.41 9.48
N THR A 166 -39.58 -31.45 8.95
CA THR A 166 -39.45 -31.87 7.53
C THR A 166 -40.72 -32.47 6.88
N GLY A 167 -41.92 -32.24 7.41
CA GLY A 167 -43.15 -32.73 6.77
C GLY A 167 -44.43 -32.06 7.27
N GLY A 168 -45.49 -32.13 6.45
CA GLY A 168 -46.83 -31.63 6.76
C GLY A 168 -47.12 -30.21 6.27
N THR A 169 -48.41 -29.88 6.19
CA THR A 169 -48.91 -28.56 5.79
C THR A 169 -50.08 -28.13 6.66
N PHE A 170 -50.07 -26.89 7.14
CA PHE A 170 -51.23 -26.25 7.78
C PHE A 170 -51.72 -25.09 6.92
N THR A 171 -53.00 -25.07 6.56
CA THR A 171 -53.57 -24.03 5.68
C THR A 171 -54.84 -23.45 6.29
N THR A 172 -54.94 -22.12 6.33
CA THR A 172 -56.16 -21.37 6.64
C THR A 172 -56.37 -20.27 5.60
N THR A 173 -57.62 -19.96 5.24
CA THR A 173 -57.93 -18.87 4.28
C THR A 173 -58.57 -17.63 4.91
N GLY A 174 -58.91 -17.68 6.19
CA GLY A 174 -59.42 -16.57 7.00
C GLY A 174 -59.60 -17.00 8.46
N GLY A 175 -60.10 -16.09 9.29
CA GLY A 175 -60.37 -16.38 10.70
C GLY A 175 -59.93 -15.30 11.66
N THR A 176 -60.55 -15.29 12.84
CA THR A 176 -60.23 -14.37 13.94
C THR A 176 -59.69 -15.15 15.13
N VAL A 177 -58.54 -14.71 15.64
CA VAL A 177 -57.97 -15.22 16.89
C VAL A 177 -58.01 -14.13 17.95
N SER A 178 -58.72 -14.35 19.05
CA SER A 178 -58.89 -13.30 20.06
C SER A 178 -59.15 -13.80 21.47
N GLY A 179 -58.68 -13.05 22.47
CA GLY A 179 -59.10 -13.23 23.87
C GLY A 179 -58.59 -14.51 24.56
N ASN A 180 -57.63 -15.21 23.98
CA ASN A 180 -57.10 -16.45 24.55
C ASN A 180 -56.21 -16.13 25.78
N GLY A 181 -55.96 -17.08 26.69
CA GLY A 181 -55.16 -16.82 27.91
C GLY A 181 -53.64 -16.91 27.69
N GLY A 182 -53.21 -17.71 26.72
CA GLY A 182 -51.84 -17.99 26.32
C GLY A 182 -51.39 -17.25 25.06
N THR A 183 -50.73 -17.95 24.14
CA THR A 183 -50.30 -17.38 22.84
C THR A 183 -51.45 -17.43 21.83
N ALA A 184 -51.72 -16.36 21.09
CA ALA A 184 -52.80 -16.39 20.10
C ALA A 184 -52.48 -17.38 18.97
N VAL A 185 -51.29 -17.28 18.38
CA VAL A 185 -50.83 -18.21 17.34
C VAL A 185 -49.42 -18.69 17.65
N PHE A 186 -49.26 -20.01 17.78
CA PHE A 186 -47.99 -20.69 17.96
C PHE A 186 -47.81 -21.73 16.83
N ILE A 187 -46.78 -21.56 16.01
CA ILE A 187 -46.45 -22.49 14.93
C ILE A 187 -44.97 -22.82 15.00
N ASP A 188 -44.65 -24.09 15.22
CA ASP A 188 -43.27 -24.59 15.37
C ASP A 188 -43.14 -26.11 15.19
N PRO A 189 -42.33 -26.62 14.26
CA PRO A 189 -42.14 -26.21 12.86
C PRO A 189 -43.15 -26.87 11.90
N ILE A 190 -43.63 -26.15 10.88
CA ILE A 190 -44.38 -26.75 9.76
C ILE A 190 -44.33 -25.86 8.50
N THR A 191 -44.68 -26.42 7.33
CA THR A 191 -45.04 -25.57 6.18
C THR A 191 -46.45 -25.02 6.38
N ALA A 192 -46.59 -23.71 6.58
CA ALA A 192 -47.85 -23.06 6.86
C ALA A 192 -48.27 -22.15 5.69
N HIS A 193 -49.57 -22.13 5.37
CA HIS A 193 -50.22 -21.19 4.46
C HIS A 193 -51.40 -20.57 5.20
N VAL A 194 -51.10 -19.65 6.11
CA VAL A 194 -52.08 -19.08 7.04
C VAL A 194 -52.53 -17.72 6.53
N VAL A 195 -53.84 -17.55 6.41
CA VAL A 195 -54.49 -16.25 6.27
C VAL A 195 -55.47 -16.10 7.42
N LEU A 196 -55.32 -15.00 8.16
CA LEU A 196 -56.21 -14.57 9.24
C LEU A 196 -56.74 -13.17 8.93
N ASP A 197 -57.95 -12.89 9.42
CA ASP A 197 -58.59 -11.60 9.30
C ASP A 197 -58.08 -10.63 10.38
N SER A 198 -57.87 -11.11 11.60
CA SER A 198 -57.36 -10.29 12.70
C SER A 198 -56.83 -11.11 13.87
N ILE A 199 -55.91 -10.53 14.64
CA ILE A 199 -55.43 -11.07 15.92
C ILE A 199 -55.66 -10.00 17.00
N SER A 200 -56.29 -10.37 18.11
CA SER A 200 -56.51 -9.48 19.26
C SER A 200 -56.27 -10.21 20.59
N GLN A 201 -55.08 -10.03 21.16
CA GLN A 201 -54.60 -10.82 22.28
C GLN A 201 -54.19 -9.94 23.48
N SER A 202 -54.51 -10.38 24.69
CA SER A 202 -54.06 -9.76 25.94
C SER A 202 -53.57 -10.81 26.91
N GLY A 203 -52.37 -10.63 27.47
CA GLY A 203 -51.72 -11.64 28.29
C GLY A 203 -50.92 -12.65 27.48
N GLY A 204 -50.54 -13.76 28.12
CA GLY A 204 -49.71 -14.80 27.52
C GLY A 204 -48.21 -14.48 27.50
N THR A 205 -47.41 -15.45 27.08
CA THR A 205 -45.97 -15.28 26.83
C THR A 205 -45.70 -14.39 25.62
N SER A 206 -46.47 -14.59 24.54
CA SER A 206 -46.39 -13.84 23.29
C SER A 206 -47.77 -13.74 22.65
N GLY A 207 -47.96 -12.82 21.71
CA GLY A 207 -49.16 -12.82 20.86
C GLY A 207 -49.00 -13.78 19.68
N VAL A 208 -47.87 -13.70 18.97
CA VAL A 208 -47.57 -14.54 17.82
C VAL A 208 -46.15 -15.10 17.94
N VAL A 209 -46.01 -16.40 17.74
CA VAL A 209 -44.73 -17.11 17.69
C VAL A 209 -44.68 -17.95 16.42
N LEU A 210 -43.70 -17.66 15.57
CA LEU A 210 -43.42 -18.38 14.33
C LEU A 210 -41.97 -18.86 14.37
N GLU A 211 -41.78 -20.15 14.63
CA GLU A 211 -40.45 -20.76 14.68
C GLU A 211 -40.33 -21.79 13.57
N ASN A 212 -39.26 -21.71 12.77
CA ASN A 212 -38.98 -22.65 11.69
C ASN A 212 -40.16 -22.86 10.71
N VAL A 213 -40.92 -21.80 10.44
CA VAL A 213 -42.10 -21.83 9.57
C VAL A 213 -41.73 -21.61 8.12
N ALA A 214 -42.11 -22.56 7.25
CA ALA A 214 -42.02 -22.40 5.79
C ALA A 214 -43.37 -21.97 5.18
N GLY A 215 -43.38 -21.46 3.95
CA GLY A 215 -44.61 -21.08 3.24
C GLY A 215 -44.98 -19.60 3.38
N SER A 216 -46.17 -19.31 3.93
CA SER A 216 -46.70 -17.95 4.08
C SER A 216 -47.56 -17.78 5.32
N PHE A 217 -47.42 -16.66 6.02
CA PHE A 217 -48.30 -16.24 7.11
C PHE A 217 -48.80 -14.82 6.84
N THR A 218 -50.12 -14.61 6.88
CA THR A 218 -50.73 -13.31 6.58
C THR A 218 -51.85 -12.99 7.56
N VAL A 219 -51.80 -11.81 8.17
CA VAL A 219 -52.93 -11.18 8.86
C VAL A 219 -53.37 -9.99 8.02
N ASN A 220 -54.59 -10.03 7.48
CA ASN A 220 -55.08 -8.98 6.58
C ASN A 220 -55.51 -7.71 7.33
N GLY A 221 -56.12 -7.86 8.51
CA GLY A 221 -56.53 -6.75 9.37
C GLY A 221 -55.52 -6.45 10.47
N ALA A 222 -56.00 -5.88 11.57
CA ALA A 222 -55.16 -5.44 12.68
C ALA A 222 -54.63 -6.62 13.51
N THR A 223 -53.40 -6.45 14.01
CA THR A 223 -52.79 -7.28 15.04
C THR A 223 -52.61 -6.44 16.30
N THR A 224 -53.49 -6.66 17.29
CA THR A 224 -53.45 -5.96 18.58
C THR A 224 -52.99 -6.92 19.67
N ILE A 225 -51.88 -6.63 20.33
CA ILE A 225 -51.29 -7.48 21.38
C ILE A 225 -51.02 -6.61 22.61
N SER A 226 -51.33 -7.11 23.80
CA SER A 226 -51.05 -6.36 25.03
C SER A 226 -50.66 -7.23 26.22
N ASN A 227 -49.89 -6.66 27.15
CA ASN A 227 -49.55 -7.24 28.45
C ASN A 227 -48.93 -8.65 28.37
N THR A 228 -48.09 -8.91 27.38
CA THR A 228 -47.33 -10.18 27.27
C THR A 228 -46.21 -10.23 28.30
N THR A 229 -45.77 -11.43 28.71
CA THR A 229 -44.60 -11.58 29.60
C THR A 229 -43.28 -11.68 28.86
N GLY A 230 -43.29 -12.08 27.58
CA GLY A 230 -42.15 -12.11 26.66
C GLY A 230 -42.36 -11.20 25.43
N PRO A 231 -41.68 -11.48 24.30
CA PRO A 231 -41.84 -10.72 23.07
C PRO A 231 -43.28 -10.75 22.58
N ALA A 232 -43.84 -9.62 22.13
CA ALA A 232 -45.21 -9.63 21.64
C ALA A 232 -45.34 -10.40 20.32
N ILE A 233 -44.37 -10.27 19.42
CA ILE A 233 -44.24 -11.09 18.20
C ILE A 233 -42.81 -11.63 18.15
N ALA A 234 -42.66 -12.95 18.04
CA ALA A 234 -41.37 -13.62 17.87
C ALA A 234 -41.34 -14.40 16.55
N ILE A 235 -40.30 -14.16 15.75
CA ILE A 235 -40.09 -14.82 14.46
C ILE A 235 -38.65 -15.34 14.41
N SER A 236 -38.49 -16.66 14.33
CA SER A 236 -37.17 -17.30 14.32
C SER A 236 -37.05 -18.34 13.20
N ASP A 237 -35.91 -18.31 12.51
CA ASP A 237 -35.52 -19.27 11.46
C ASP A 237 -36.64 -19.63 10.47
N SER A 238 -37.47 -18.65 10.13
CA SER A 238 -38.74 -18.84 9.40
C SER A 238 -38.60 -18.37 7.95
N PRO A 239 -38.39 -19.29 6.98
CA PRO A 239 -38.34 -18.94 5.56
C PRO A 239 -39.72 -18.60 4.95
N ALA A 240 -40.80 -18.55 5.74
CA ALA A 240 -42.10 -18.12 5.29
C ALA A 240 -42.15 -16.62 4.95
N THR A 241 -42.88 -16.25 3.89
CA THR A 241 -43.22 -14.83 3.66
C THR A 241 -44.27 -14.41 4.69
N ILE A 242 -43.95 -13.42 5.52
CA ILE A 242 -44.79 -13.00 6.64
C ILE A 242 -45.34 -11.61 6.36
N ARG A 243 -46.66 -11.44 6.50
CA ARG A 243 -47.32 -10.14 6.31
C ARG A 243 -48.32 -9.85 7.42
N PHE A 244 -48.22 -8.66 8.00
CA PHE A 244 -49.20 -8.11 8.92
C PHE A 244 -49.86 -6.87 8.31
N GLY A 245 -51.10 -6.58 8.71
CA GLY A 245 -51.68 -5.25 8.57
C GLY A 245 -51.05 -4.28 9.56
N ASP A 246 -51.85 -3.40 10.15
CA ASP A 246 -51.39 -2.53 11.23
C ASP A 246 -51.16 -3.33 12.52
N ILE A 247 -50.05 -3.04 13.21
CA ILE A 247 -49.66 -3.69 14.46
C ILE A 247 -49.75 -2.67 15.60
N SER A 248 -50.47 -3.03 16.67
CA SER A 248 -50.53 -2.25 17.92
C SER A 248 -50.13 -3.13 19.09
N ILE A 249 -49.03 -2.78 19.76
CA ILE A 249 -48.49 -3.49 20.92
C ILE A 249 -48.51 -2.56 22.15
N THR A 250 -49.02 -3.05 23.27
CA THR A 250 -49.07 -2.30 24.54
C THR A 250 -48.48 -3.11 25.69
N ASN A 251 -47.52 -2.54 26.41
CA ASN A 251 -46.83 -3.16 27.55
C ASN A 251 -46.26 -4.56 27.25
N PRO A 252 -45.38 -4.72 26.25
CA PRO A 252 -44.67 -5.98 26.07
C PRO A 252 -43.74 -6.23 27.27
N GLY A 253 -43.67 -7.47 27.75
CA GLY A 253 -42.80 -7.87 28.87
C GLY A 253 -41.32 -7.98 28.49
N ALA A 254 -41.03 -8.18 27.20
CA ALA A 254 -39.70 -8.10 26.60
C ALA A 254 -39.76 -7.22 25.34
N ASP A 255 -39.43 -7.77 24.17
CA ASP A 255 -39.41 -7.01 22.91
C ASP A 255 -40.81 -6.77 22.34
N GLY A 256 -40.96 -5.70 21.55
CA GLY A 256 -42.16 -5.52 20.74
C GLY A 256 -42.22 -6.59 19.65
N ILE A 257 -41.25 -6.57 18.75
CA ILE A 257 -41.07 -7.57 17.70
C ILE A 257 -39.62 -8.05 17.73
N SER A 258 -39.42 -9.35 17.90
CA SER A 258 -38.10 -9.98 17.95
C SER A 258 -37.89 -10.89 16.74
N PHE A 259 -36.74 -10.72 16.09
CA PHE A 259 -36.28 -11.56 15.00
C PHE A 259 -35.03 -12.31 15.42
N ALA A 260 -34.97 -13.62 15.13
CA ALA A 260 -33.78 -14.44 15.36
C ALA A 260 -33.47 -15.32 14.14
N GLY A 261 -32.19 -15.66 13.96
CA GLY A 261 -31.75 -16.54 12.89
C GLY A 261 -32.00 -15.97 11.49
N VAL A 262 -32.28 -16.84 10.50
CA VAL A 262 -32.51 -16.42 9.11
C VAL A 262 -33.99 -16.50 8.75
N ASN A 263 -34.59 -15.34 8.42
CA ASN A 263 -36.00 -15.23 8.06
C ASN A 263 -36.16 -14.78 6.61
N ALA A 264 -37.29 -15.14 5.99
CA ALA A 264 -37.69 -14.50 4.74
C ALA A 264 -38.26 -13.10 4.99
N ALA A 265 -38.79 -12.45 3.94
CA ALA A 265 -39.27 -11.08 4.05
C ALA A 265 -40.50 -10.96 4.96
N VAL A 266 -40.46 -9.96 5.84
CA VAL A 266 -41.54 -9.59 6.76
C VAL A 266 -42.05 -8.19 6.36
N VAL A 267 -43.35 -8.07 6.13
CA VAL A 267 -44.00 -6.81 5.74
C VAL A 267 -45.10 -6.45 6.74
N ALA A 268 -45.16 -5.21 7.17
CA ALA A 268 -46.18 -4.70 8.08
C ALA A 268 -46.74 -3.34 7.62
N GLY A 269 -47.93 -2.99 8.11
CA GLY A 269 -48.51 -1.65 7.97
C GLY A 269 -47.86 -0.64 8.92
N ASN A 270 -48.68 0.14 9.62
CA ASN A 270 -48.22 1.01 10.69
C ASN A 270 -47.94 0.19 11.95
N ILE A 271 -46.84 0.48 12.63
CA ILE A 271 -46.46 -0.18 13.89
C ILE A 271 -46.48 0.83 15.02
N VAL A 272 -47.29 0.56 16.05
CA VAL A 272 -47.34 1.34 17.28
C VAL A 272 -46.99 0.43 18.46
N ILE A 273 -45.90 0.74 19.16
CA ILE A 273 -45.49 0.06 20.38
C ILE A 273 -45.52 1.08 21.52
N SER A 274 -46.26 0.78 22.58
CA SER A 274 -46.43 1.65 23.74
C SER A 274 -46.12 0.91 25.03
N GLY A 275 -45.56 1.60 26.02
CA GLY A 275 -45.21 1.02 27.31
C GLY A 275 -44.05 0.04 27.24
N LEU A 276 -43.10 0.23 26.32
CA LEU A 276 -41.90 -0.60 26.23
C LEU A 276 -41.07 -0.48 27.54
N GLY A 277 -40.84 -1.63 28.19
CA GLY A 277 -40.01 -1.78 29.39
C GLY A 277 -38.51 -1.86 29.05
N VAL A 278 -37.79 -2.81 29.65
CA VAL A 278 -36.34 -3.02 29.47
C VAL A 278 -35.95 -3.72 28.14
N GLY A 279 -36.91 -4.03 27.27
CA GLY A 279 -36.67 -4.72 25.99
C GLY A 279 -36.45 -3.77 24.81
N THR A 280 -36.48 -4.35 23.61
CA THR A 280 -36.29 -3.66 22.33
C THR A 280 -37.62 -3.51 21.59
N GLY A 281 -37.86 -2.36 20.95
CA GLY A 281 -39.04 -2.16 20.12
C GLY A 281 -39.04 -3.10 18.92
N LEU A 282 -38.03 -2.95 18.05
CA LEU A 282 -37.72 -3.88 16.96
C LEU A 282 -36.30 -4.44 17.16
N ASP A 283 -36.22 -5.73 17.50
CA ASP A 283 -34.95 -6.42 17.70
C ASP A 283 -34.56 -7.22 16.45
N PHE A 284 -33.54 -6.74 15.74
CA PHE A 284 -32.90 -7.46 14.64
C PHE A 284 -31.58 -8.10 15.04
N SER A 285 -31.18 -7.99 16.32
CA SER A 285 -29.85 -8.40 16.75
C SER A 285 -29.59 -9.87 16.47
N GLY A 286 -28.46 -10.18 15.81
CA GLY A 286 -28.15 -11.55 15.40
C GLY A 286 -29.00 -12.13 14.25
N SER A 287 -29.99 -11.41 13.72
CA SER A 287 -30.93 -11.93 12.72
C SER A 287 -30.62 -11.51 11.28
N LYS A 288 -31.04 -12.30 10.30
CA LYS A 288 -31.15 -11.87 8.89
C LYS A 288 -32.59 -11.84 8.46
N THR A 289 -33.19 -10.66 8.51
CA THR A 289 -34.59 -10.46 8.14
C THR A 289 -34.70 -9.25 7.23
N ASN A 290 -35.22 -9.46 6.01
CA ASN A 290 -35.66 -8.33 5.20
C ASN A 290 -36.99 -7.82 5.76
N PHE A 291 -37.07 -6.54 6.08
CA PHE A 291 -38.21 -5.97 6.78
C PHE A 291 -38.71 -4.71 6.09
N THR A 292 -40.02 -4.57 5.96
CA THR A 292 -40.63 -3.32 5.48
C THR A 292 -41.88 -2.98 6.29
N ALA A 293 -41.94 -1.75 6.78
CA ALA A 293 -43.12 -1.18 7.43
C ALA A 293 -43.47 0.18 6.85
N GLN A 294 -44.75 0.57 6.96
CA GLN A 294 -45.20 1.91 6.55
C GLN A 294 -44.64 2.97 7.50
N SER A 295 -44.85 2.80 8.81
CA SER A 295 -44.35 3.71 9.84
C SER A 295 -44.06 2.94 11.14
N LEU A 296 -43.24 3.55 12.01
CA LEU A 296 -42.88 3.01 13.32
C LEU A 296 -42.97 4.10 14.39
N SER A 297 -43.85 3.91 15.37
CA SER A 297 -43.91 4.74 16.58
C SER A 297 -43.69 3.87 17.82
N ILE A 298 -42.67 4.20 18.61
CA ILE A 298 -42.31 3.51 19.84
C ILE A 298 -42.32 4.52 20.98
N THR A 299 -43.11 4.24 22.02
CA THR A 299 -43.11 4.99 23.28
C THR A 299 -42.73 4.07 24.42
N GLY A 300 -41.52 4.24 24.94
CA GLY A 300 -41.05 3.48 26.10
C GLY A 300 -41.50 4.06 27.44
N THR A 301 -41.04 3.42 28.50
CA THR A 301 -41.26 3.83 29.90
C THR A 301 -40.08 4.63 30.48
N GLY A 302 -38.99 4.79 29.73
CA GLY A 302 -37.73 5.37 30.19
C GLY A 302 -36.86 4.39 30.97
N ALA A 303 -37.15 3.09 30.89
CA ALA A 303 -36.36 2.05 31.56
C ALA A 303 -34.94 1.96 31.01
N ALA A 304 -33.94 1.91 31.88
CA ALA A 304 -32.54 1.72 31.49
C ALA A 304 -32.36 0.40 30.73
N GLY A 305 -31.58 0.43 29.66
CA GLY A 305 -31.38 -0.71 28.76
C GLY A 305 -32.42 -0.86 27.66
N SER A 306 -33.53 -0.10 27.68
CA SER A 306 -34.55 -0.15 26.62
C SER A 306 -34.03 0.41 25.28
N ILE A 307 -34.38 -0.25 24.17
CA ILE A 307 -33.88 0.11 22.84
C ILE A 307 -35.06 0.32 21.89
N GLY A 308 -35.04 1.37 21.07
CA GLY A 308 -36.05 1.54 20.02
C GLY A 308 -35.86 0.50 18.91
N ILE A 309 -34.72 0.55 18.23
CA ILE A 309 -34.32 -0.40 17.18
C ILE A 309 -32.90 -0.91 17.48
N ASP A 310 -32.73 -2.22 17.57
CA ASP A 310 -31.41 -2.85 17.67
C ASP A 310 -31.04 -3.52 16.34
N LEU A 311 -29.94 -3.08 15.72
CA LEU A 311 -29.42 -3.59 14.44
C LEU A 311 -28.06 -4.29 14.62
N THR A 312 -27.66 -4.63 15.85
CA THR A 312 -26.35 -5.21 16.12
C THR A 312 -26.19 -6.59 15.44
N SER A 313 -25.15 -6.74 14.61
CA SER A 313 -24.76 -8.00 13.96
C SER A 313 -25.90 -8.79 13.28
N PRO A 314 -26.58 -8.25 12.24
CA PRO A 314 -27.54 -9.04 11.49
C PRO A 314 -26.77 -10.16 10.78
N SER A 315 -26.91 -11.39 11.25
CA SER A 315 -26.02 -12.49 10.91
C SER A 315 -25.93 -12.67 9.38
N VAL A 316 -24.70 -12.70 8.85
CA VAL A 316 -24.30 -12.82 7.43
C VAL A 316 -24.44 -11.61 6.50
N GLY A 317 -24.86 -10.44 6.98
CA GLY A 317 -24.89 -9.21 6.16
C GLY A 317 -25.95 -9.20 5.05
N GLY A 318 -26.34 -7.98 4.65
CA GLY A 318 -27.20 -7.74 3.48
C GLY A 318 -28.71 -7.89 3.71
N ALA A 319 -29.18 -7.69 4.95
CA ALA A 319 -30.61 -7.45 5.20
C ALA A 319 -31.03 -6.07 4.68
N VAL A 320 -32.23 -5.95 4.13
CA VAL A 320 -32.83 -4.68 3.71
C VAL A 320 -33.99 -4.36 4.66
N ILE A 321 -33.88 -3.25 5.39
CA ILE A 321 -34.82 -2.85 6.44
C ILE A 321 -35.32 -1.43 6.12
N ILE A 322 -36.61 -1.30 5.83
CA ILE A 322 -37.21 -0.05 5.35
C ILE A 322 -38.40 0.33 6.23
N ILE A 323 -38.31 1.49 6.88
CA ILE A 323 -39.44 2.19 7.49
C ILE A 323 -39.75 3.40 6.61
N THR A 324 -40.85 3.32 5.86
CA THR A 324 -41.10 4.16 4.68
C THR A 324 -41.36 5.62 5.02
N ASP A 325 -42.24 5.87 6.00
CA ASP A 325 -42.62 7.21 6.48
C ASP A 325 -41.95 7.56 7.83
N GLY A 326 -41.08 6.66 8.32
CA GLY A 326 -40.36 6.82 9.57
C GLY A 326 -41.33 6.82 10.75
N GLY A 327 -41.18 7.78 11.67
CA GLY A 327 -42.07 7.94 12.82
C GLY A 327 -41.35 8.44 14.06
N VAL A 328 -41.91 8.17 15.23
CA VAL A 328 -41.47 8.73 16.52
C VAL A 328 -41.02 7.63 17.46
N ILE A 329 -39.74 7.65 17.83
CA ILE A 329 -39.18 6.83 18.92
C ILE A 329 -38.91 7.75 20.10
N THR A 330 -39.52 7.50 21.25
CA THR A 330 -39.39 8.36 22.43
C THR A 330 -39.46 7.58 23.74
N ASN A 331 -38.89 8.19 24.79
CA ASN A 331 -38.85 7.64 26.15
C ASN A 331 -38.25 6.23 26.23
N VAL A 332 -37.23 5.96 25.41
CA VAL A 332 -36.35 4.78 25.48
C VAL A 332 -34.96 5.20 25.94
N ASP A 333 -34.15 4.24 26.37
CA ASP A 333 -32.77 4.53 26.80
C ASP A 333 -31.85 4.76 25.58
N THR A 334 -31.89 3.85 24.60
CA THR A 334 -31.22 3.98 23.30
C THR A 334 -32.25 4.06 22.17
N GLY A 335 -32.20 5.08 21.32
CA GLY A 335 -33.07 5.21 20.16
C GLY A 335 -32.80 4.12 19.11
N VAL A 336 -31.61 4.18 18.50
CA VAL A 336 -31.11 3.16 17.55
C VAL A 336 -29.70 2.73 17.92
N ARG A 337 -29.44 1.42 17.88
CA ARG A 337 -28.12 0.82 18.13
C ARG A 337 -27.58 0.12 16.89
N LEU A 338 -26.36 0.48 16.46
CA LEU A 338 -25.70 -0.03 15.26
C LEU A 338 -24.45 -0.88 15.57
N GLY A 339 -24.04 -0.96 16.84
CA GLY A 339 -22.87 -1.71 17.26
C GLY A 339 -22.79 -1.82 18.77
N ILE A 340 -21.76 -2.53 19.23
CA ILE A 340 -21.40 -2.59 20.65
C ILE A 340 -19.94 -2.16 20.79
N ALA A 341 -19.71 -1.10 21.57
CA ALA A 341 -18.39 -0.53 21.84
C ALA A 341 -17.36 -1.61 22.22
N GLY A 342 -16.21 -1.62 21.54
CA GLY A 342 -15.12 -2.57 21.80
C GLY A 342 -15.35 -4.01 21.31
N THR A 343 -16.42 -4.28 20.54
CA THR A 343 -16.75 -5.61 20.03
C THR A 343 -16.93 -5.61 18.50
N PRO A 344 -15.84 -5.75 17.71
CA PRO A 344 -15.91 -5.68 16.24
C PRO A 344 -16.88 -6.69 15.59
N GLY A 345 -17.14 -7.83 16.23
CA GLY A 345 -18.10 -8.84 15.75
C GLY A 345 -19.58 -8.45 15.92
N ALA A 346 -19.87 -7.35 16.60
CA ALA A 346 -21.22 -6.86 16.85
C ALA A 346 -21.69 -5.74 15.89
N THR A 347 -20.87 -5.40 14.87
CA THR A 347 -21.20 -4.34 13.90
C THR A 347 -22.48 -4.66 13.14
N ALA A 348 -23.37 -3.68 12.99
CA ALA A 348 -24.47 -3.77 12.05
C ALA A 348 -23.95 -3.97 10.63
N ASN A 349 -24.75 -4.65 9.79
CA ASN A 349 -24.46 -4.88 8.37
C ASN A 349 -25.77 -5.03 7.58
N ALA A 350 -26.51 -3.94 7.45
CA ALA A 350 -27.78 -3.89 6.73
C ALA A 350 -27.89 -2.64 5.84
N GLU A 351 -28.79 -2.69 4.86
CA GLU A 351 -29.32 -1.52 4.17
C GLU A 351 -30.56 -1.05 4.92
N PHE A 352 -30.39 -0.03 5.76
CA PHE A 352 -31.43 0.50 6.64
C PHE A 352 -31.91 1.88 6.17
N THR A 353 -33.23 2.08 6.12
CA THR A 353 -33.83 3.39 5.86
C THR A 353 -34.92 3.69 6.89
N PHE A 354 -34.83 4.87 7.50
CA PHE A 354 -35.84 5.47 8.36
C PHE A 354 -36.21 6.85 7.80
N GLY A 355 -37.08 6.87 6.79
CA GLY A 355 -37.34 8.07 5.97
C GLY A 355 -38.65 8.74 6.31
N GLY A 356 -38.71 10.07 6.47
CA GLY A 356 -39.95 10.81 6.70
C GLY A 356 -39.70 12.26 7.11
N ASN A 357 -40.51 13.20 6.61
CA ASN A 357 -40.31 14.65 6.84
C ASN A 357 -40.62 15.10 8.28
N SER A 358 -41.10 14.22 9.15
CA SER A 358 -41.50 14.53 10.53
C SER A 358 -41.07 13.45 11.53
N SER A 359 -40.05 12.67 11.17
CA SER A 359 -39.49 11.61 12.00
C SER A 359 -38.64 12.18 13.14
N SER A 360 -38.72 11.56 14.32
CA SER A 360 -37.87 11.90 15.46
C SER A 360 -37.48 10.67 16.28
N ILE A 361 -36.22 10.66 16.72
CA ILE A 361 -35.66 9.60 17.55
C ILE A 361 -35.07 10.26 18.80
N SER A 362 -35.58 9.88 19.96
CA SER A 362 -35.07 10.31 21.25
C SER A 362 -34.60 9.11 22.07
N GLY A 363 -33.46 9.28 22.74
CA GLY A 363 -32.97 8.33 23.74
C GLY A 363 -32.34 9.06 24.91
N ILE A 364 -32.46 8.47 26.11
CA ILE A 364 -31.89 9.02 27.35
C ILE A 364 -30.37 8.92 27.33
N THR A 365 -29.83 7.73 27.06
CA THR A 365 -28.37 7.49 26.93
C THR A 365 -27.88 7.87 25.54
N ALA A 366 -28.59 7.47 24.50
CA ALA A 366 -28.22 7.78 23.12
C ALA A 366 -29.45 7.83 22.22
N SER A 367 -29.60 8.89 21.44
CA SER A 367 -30.56 8.89 20.33
C SER A 367 -30.06 7.99 19.18
N LEU A 368 -28.74 7.90 19.01
CA LEU A 368 -28.04 7.02 18.08
C LEU A 368 -26.74 6.51 18.74
N ASP A 369 -26.57 5.19 18.80
CA ASP A 369 -25.34 4.56 19.28
C ASP A 369 -24.64 3.82 18.12
N ALA A 370 -23.58 4.44 17.59
CA ALA A 370 -22.77 3.94 16.49
C ALA A 370 -21.39 3.41 16.96
N ARG A 371 -21.18 3.24 18.27
CA ARG A 371 -19.94 2.65 18.78
C ARG A 371 -19.78 1.21 18.31
N GLY A 372 -18.59 0.84 17.84
CA GLY A 372 -18.32 -0.45 17.24
C GLY A 372 -18.90 -0.66 15.84
N LEU A 373 -19.45 0.37 15.20
CA LEU A 373 -19.87 0.31 13.79
C LEU A 373 -18.65 0.39 12.87
N ASN A 374 -18.53 -0.57 11.96
CA ASN A 374 -17.53 -0.54 10.89
C ASN A 374 -18.05 0.31 9.72
N GLU A 375 -17.29 1.32 9.30
CA GLU A 375 -17.62 2.21 8.19
C GLU A 375 -17.75 1.48 6.83
N GLY A 376 -17.12 0.33 6.68
CA GLY A 376 -17.23 -0.52 5.48
C GLY A 376 -18.47 -1.44 5.43
N SER A 377 -19.34 -1.42 6.46
CA SER A 377 -20.42 -2.41 6.63
C SER A 377 -21.83 -1.78 6.61
N GLY A 378 -22.60 -2.04 5.54
CA GLY A 378 -23.98 -1.57 5.40
C GLY A 378 -24.13 -0.05 5.22
N HIS A 379 -25.37 0.42 5.04
CA HIS A 379 -25.72 1.84 4.95
C HIS A 379 -26.98 2.13 5.79
N TYR A 380 -26.96 3.23 6.54
CA TYR A 380 -28.02 3.57 7.50
C TYR A 380 -28.53 4.99 7.22
N ALA A 381 -29.60 5.10 6.45
CA ALA A 381 -30.16 6.38 6.00
C ALA A 381 -31.31 6.85 6.92
N PHE A 382 -31.11 7.99 7.58
CA PHE A 382 -32.10 8.62 8.45
C PHE A 382 -32.72 9.89 7.84
N GLY A 383 -32.25 10.34 6.68
CA GLY A 383 -32.80 11.49 5.95
C GLY A 383 -32.78 12.78 6.79
N THR A 384 -33.96 13.35 7.07
CA THR A 384 -34.14 14.57 7.88
C THR A 384 -34.60 14.28 9.31
N THR A 385 -34.49 13.03 9.79
CA THR A 385 -34.92 12.63 11.13
C THR A 385 -34.25 13.48 12.21
N ALA A 386 -35.03 14.00 13.15
CA ALA A 386 -34.50 14.77 14.28
C ALA A 386 -34.00 13.83 15.39
N PHE A 387 -32.78 14.04 15.86
CA PHE A 387 -32.19 13.29 16.99
C PHE A 387 -32.24 14.13 18.26
N THR A 388 -32.85 13.62 19.33
CA THR A 388 -32.92 14.29 20.64
C THR A 388 -32.27 13.42 21.71
N GLY A 389 -31.05 13.78 22.09
CA GLY A 389 -30.16 13.02 22.99
C GLY A 389 -28.81 12.74 22.33
N PRO A 390 -27.81 12.22 23.07
CA PRO A 390 -26.44 12.04 22.56
C PRO A 390 -26.38 11.15 21.31
N GLN A 391 -25.43 11.45 20.41
CA GLN A 391 -25.00 10.53 19.35
C GLN A 391 -23.63 9.98 19.77
N LEU A 392 -23.54 8.67 19.99
CA LEU A 392 -22.33 8.03 20.49
C LEU A 392 -21.55 7.38 19.35
N TYR A 393 -20.24 7.55 19.36
CA TYR A 393 -19.29 7.01 18.39
C TYR A 393 -17.95 6.71 19.09
N ASP A 394 -17.07 5.95 18.45
CA ASP A 394 -15.77 5.62 19.01
C ASP A 394 -14.83 6.83 18.86
N LEU A 395 -14.44 7.41 19.99
CA LEU A 395 -13.51 8.54 20.02
C LEU A 395 -12.08 8.08 19.68
N ARG A 396 -11.36 8.90 18.94
CA ARG A 396 -9.90 8.73 18.77
C ARG A 396 -9.18 9.12 20.06
N ASN A 397 -8.13 8.37 20.39
CA ASN A 397 -7.33 8.55 21.60
C ASN A 397 -6.33 9.71 21.46
N TYR A 398 -6.84 10.95 21.36
CA TYR A 398 -6.01 12.16 21.30
C TYR A 398 -5.57 12.62 22.69
N ILE A 399 -4.31 13.04 22.76
CA ILE A 399 -3.73 13.70 23.93
C ILE A 399 -3.12 15.01 23.48
N PHE A 400 -3.80 16.12 23.75
CA PHE A 400 -3.31 17.46 23.41
C PHE A 400 -2.32 17.94 24.47
N VAL A 401 -1.10 18.29 24.05
CA VAL A 401 0.03 18.60 24.94
C VAL A 401 0.58 19.99 24.64
N ALA A 402 0.96 20.74 25.66
CA ALA A 402 1.60 22.04 25.47
C ALA A 402 2.60 22.40 26.58
N ALA A 403 3.45 23.38 26.29
CA ALA A 403 4.48 23.85 27.21
C ALA A 403 3.86 24.39 28.52
N GLY A 404 4.32 23.87 29.65
CA GLY A 404 3.88 24.31 30.99
C GLY A 404 2.43 23.97 31.36
N ALA A 405 1.76 23.11 30.59
CA ALA A 405 0.39 22.69 30.86
C ALA A 405 0.33 21.56 31.90
N SER A 406 -0.85 21.36 32.51
CA SER A 406 -1.06 20.39 33.60
C SER A 406 -2.47 19.76 33.62
N GLY A 407 -3.23 19.94 32.54
CA GLY A 407 -4.56 19.37 32.34
C GLY A 407 -4.54 17.90 31.93
N GLY A 408 -5.69 17.40 31.50
CA GLY A 408 -5.89 15.99 31.13
C GLY A 408 -5.56 15.64 29.67
N GLY A 409 -5.35 16.64 28.80
CA GLY A 409 -5.07 16.43 27.39
C GLY A 409 -6.30 16.11 26.55
N THR A 410 -7.52 16.33 27.07
CA THR A 410 -8.78 15.92 26.41
C THR A 410 -9.22 16.86 25.28
N SER A 411 -8.67 18.07 25.22
CA SER A 411 -9.01 19.07 24.19
C SER A 411 -7.93 20.17 24.09
N ILE A 412 -8.02 21.03 23.07
CA ILE A 412 -7.14 22.22 22.95
C ILE A 412 -7.31 23.24 24.08
N THR A 413 -8.38 23.12 24.89
CA THR A 413 -8.63 23.94 26.07
C THR A 413 -8.24 23.27 27.38
N ASP A 414 -7.92 21.97 27.36
CA ASP A 414 -7.49 21.14 28.48
C ASP A 414 -6.22 20.38 28.08
N LEU A 415 -5.10 21.09 28.07
CA LEU A 415 -3.81 20.59 27.56
C LEU A 415 -3.04 19.85 28.67
N ALA A 416 -2.47 18.71 28.35
CA ALA A 416 -1.62 17.92 29.25
C ALA A 416 -0.16 18.40 29.27
N SER A 417 0.57 18.01 30.32
CA SER A 417 2.03 18.16 30.38
C SER A 417 2.72 17.13 29.48
N ILE A 418 3.97 17.43 29.07
CA ILE A 418 4.73 16.51 28.22
C ILE A 418 5.11 15.23 28.96
N GLU A 419 5.39 15.30 30.27
CA GLU A 419 5.71 14.14 31.11
C GLU A 419 4.51 13.21 31.27
N TYR A 420 3.29 13.75 31.30
CA TYR A 420 2.09 12.92 31.28
C TYR A 420 1.97 12.18 29.96
N ALA A 421 2.15 12.88 28.84
CA ALA A 421 2.08 12.28 27.51
C ALA A 421 3.16 11.22 27.26
N ASP A 422 4.38 11.45 27.75
CA ASP A 422 5.51 10.51 27.67
C ASP A 422 5.27 9.23 28.49
N SER A 423 4.41 9.29 29.51
CA SER A 423 4.02 8.12 30.30
C SER A 423 2.98 7.21 29.63
N ILE A 424 2.40 7.63 28.50
CA ILE A 424 1.32 6.90 27.82
C ILE A 424 1.92 5.77 26.99
N THR A 425 1.43 4.54 27.22
CA THR A 425 1.91 3.32 26.54
C THR A 425 0.87 2.70 25.61
N ALA A 426 -0.33 3.30 25.48
CA ALA A 426 -1.37 2.82 24.59
C ALA A 426 -0.92 2.99 23.13
N SER A 427 -0.95 1.91 22.35
CA SER A 427 -0.45 1.87 20.98
C SER A 427 -1.30 2.67 19.99
N ASP A 428 -2.54 2.99 20.34
CA ASP A 428 -3.49 3.79 19.54
C ASP A 428 -3.49 5.28 19.92
N ALA A 429 -2.62 5.69 20.84
CA ALA A 429 -2.51 7.06 21.30
C ALA A 429 -1.96 7.98 20.21
N ILE A 430 -2.61 9.12 20.02
CA ILE A 430 -2.18 10.20 19.14
C ILE A 430 -1.84 11.41 20.02
N ILE A 431 -0.55 11.65 20.21
CA ILE A 431 -0.07 12.79 20.98
C ILE A 431 0.00 14.00 20.06
N VAL A 432 -0.81 15.02 20.35
CA VAL A 432 -0.90 16.26 19.56
C VAL A 432 -0.22 17.40 20.29
N LEU A 433 0.93 17.82 19.79
CA LEU A 433 1.69 18.96 20.29
C LEU A 433 1.02 20.26 19.84
N VAL A 434 0.63 21.10 20.80
CA VAL A 434 -0.05 22.38 20.58
C VAL A 434 0.92 23.52 20.81
N ASN A 435 1.03 24.43 19.83
CA ASN A 435 2.03 25.48 19.86
C ASN A 435 1.67 26.60 20.86
N ARG A 436 2.06 26.43 22.13
CA ARG A 436 1.94 27.44 23.21
C ARG A 436 3.30 27.88 23.77
N GLY A 437 4.37 27.70 22.98
CA GLY A 437 5.76 27.84 23.40
C GLY A 437 6.56 26.56 23.14
N THR A 438 7.86 26.57 23.41
CA THR A 438 8.72 25.39 23.28
C THR A 438 8.35 24.35 24.33
N ILE A 439 8.02 23.14 23.87
CA ILE A 439 7.75 21.99 24.71
C ILE A 439 9.11 21.31 24.97
N ASP A 440 9.50 21.21 26.24
CA ASP A 440 10.79 20.64 26.65
C ASP A 440 10.55 19.38 27.46
N ASP A 441 10.91 18.23 26.88
CA ASP A 441 11.03 16.98 27.61
C ASP A 441 12.48 16.80 28.04
N ALA A 442 12.76 17.09 29.32
CA ALA A 442 14.12 17.04 29.84
C ALA A 442 14.79 15.68 29.66
N THR A 443 14.04 14.57 29.58
CA THR A 443 14.58 13.22 29.37
C THR A 443 14.56 12.75 27.93
N GLY A 444 13.87 13.49 27.06
CA GLY A 444 13.58 13.10 25.68
C GLY A 444 12.31 12.27 25.60
N PHE A 445 11.49 12.53 24.58
CA PHE A 445 10.17 11.93 24.41
C PHE A 445 10.29 10.52 23.83
N SER A 446 9.67 9.54 24.46
CA SER A 446 9.73 8.12 24.09
C SER A 446 8.37 7.63 23.61
N LEU A 447 8.31 7.18 22.37
CA LEU A 447 7.11 6.58 21.80
C LEU A 447 7.11 5.07 22.00
N SER A 448 5.98 4.53 22.50
CA SER A 448 5.67 3.10 22.46
C SER A 448 5.25 2.69 21.04
N ASP A 449 5.28 1.39 20.75
CA ASP A 449 4.91 0.84 19.44
C ASP A 449 3.52 1.32 18.96
N GLY A 450 3.43 1.76 17.71
CA GLY A 450 2.20 2.17 17.02
C GLY A 450 1.75 3.62 17.25
N GLN A 451 2.33 4.32 18.23
CA GLN A 451 1.91 5.68 18.57
C GLN A 451 2.21 6.72 17.48
N GLU A 452 1.39 7.77 17.45
CA GLU A 452 1.56 8.95 16.60
C GLU A 452 1.91 10.18 17.43
N LEU A 453 2.90 10.96 16.98
CA LEU A 453 3.23 12.28 17.50
C LEU A 453 3.04 13.31 16.38
N ALA A 454 2.09 14.21 16.56
CA ALA A 454 1.68 15.15 15.51
C ALA A 454 1.52 16.58 16.05
N SER A 455 1.44 17.57 15.16
CA SER A 455 1.08 18.95 15.50
C SER A 455 0.24 19.59 14.40
N PHE A 456 -0.16 20.85 14.57
CA PHE A 456 -0.96 21.62 13.62
C PHE A 456 -0.11 22.31 12.53
N GLY A 457 1.10 21.82 12.27
CA GLY A 457 1.92 22.32 11.16
C GLY A 457 1.31 22.02 9.80
N ASN A 458 1.75 22.72 8.76
CA ASN A 458 1.30 22.51 7.37
C ASN A 458 -0.24 22.50 7.23
N ASP A 459 -0.92 23.37 7.98
CA ASP A 459 -2.39 23.50 8.04
C ASP A 459 -3.15 22.23 8.50
N ARG A 460 -2.46 21.29 9.17
CA ARG A 460 -3.09 20.08 9.71
C ARG A 460 -4.17 20.39 10.72
N ALA A 461 -5.30 19.70 10.60
CA ALA A 461 -6.39 19.67 11.56
C ALA A 461 -6.62 18.24 12.06
N PHE A 462 -7.23 18.11 13.24
CA PHE A 462 -7.59 16.85 13.87
C PHE A 462 -9.11 16.76 14.02
N SER A 463 -9.69 15.58 14.16
CA SER A 463 -11.11 15.40 14.53
C SER A 463 -11.16 14.33 15.59
N LEU A 464 -11.87 14.57 16.71
CA LEU A 464 -12.10 13.54 17.75
C LEU A 464 -12.83 12.29 17.23
N GLY A 465 -13.28 12.33 15.98
CA GLY A 465 -14.17 11.37 15.34
C GLY A 465 -15.61 11.88 15.36
N GLY A 466 -16.46 11.17 14.64
CA GLY A 466 -17.91 11.28 14.71
C GLY A 466 -18.56 9.98 14.29
N VAL A 467 -19.87 10.03 14.04
CA VAL A 467 -20.61 8.88 13.54
C VAL A 467 -20.03 8.50 12.16
N PRO A 468 -19.74 7.21 11.90
CA PRO A 468 -19.20 6.75 10.61
C PRO A 468 -20.00 7.24 9.40
N LEU A 469 -19.33 7.49 8.26
CA LEU A 469 -19.96 8.10 7.07
C LEU A 469 -21.01 7.20 6.39
N ASN A 470 -21.02 5.90 6.67
CA ASN A 470 -22.06 4.99 6.20
C ASN A 470 -23.41 5.18 6.93
N VAL A 471 -23.46 6.01 7.97
CA VAL A 471 -24.71 6.56 8.51
C VAL A 471 -24.98 7.89 7.82
N THR A 472 -26.16 8.13 7.27
CA THR A 472 -26.44 9.37 6.54
C THR A 472 -27.65 10.10 7.08
N SER A 473 -27.49 11.39 7.38
CA SER A 473 -28.54 12.29 7.84
C SER A 473 -28.07 13.74 7.77
N THR A 474 -28.99 14.69 7.65
CA THR A 474 -28.66 16.11 7.86
C THR A 474 -28.38 16.46 9.31
N ASN A 475 -28.78 15.60 10.25
CA ASN A 475 -28.70 15.83 11.70
C ASN A 475 -27.74 14.86 12.40
N VAL A 476 -26.86 14.16 11.66
CA VAL A 476 -25.82 13.28 12.23
C VAL A 476 -24.47 13.99 12.23
N HIS A 477 -23.72 13.84 13.32
CA HIS A 477 -22.44 14.52 13.53
C HIS A 477 -21.29 13.62 13.06
N HIS A 478 -20.66 13.94 11.93
CA HIS A 478 -19.66 13.09 11.29
C HIS A 478 -18.21 13.38 11.70
N ASP A 479 -17.79 14.64 11.83
CA ASP A 479 -16.46 15.03 12.30
C ASP A 479 -16.42 16.55 12.55
N GLU A 480 -16.04 16.97 13.75
CA GLU A 480 -15.79 18.39 14.06
C GLU A 480 -14.28 18.64 13.96
N SER A 481 -13.88 19.51 13.03
CA SER A 481 -12.48 19.85 12.80
C SER A 481 -11.92 20.70 13.95
N ILE A 482 -10.90 20.18 14.61
CA ILE A 482 -10.04 20.87 15.57
C ILE A 482 -8.85 21.43 14.81
N SER A 483 -8.66 22.75 14.89
CA SER A 483 -7.54 23.48 14.29
C SER A 483 -6.87 24.39 15.34
N ASP A 484 -5.57 24.61 15.24
CA ASP A 484 -4.85 25.62 16.00
C ASP A 484 -4.15 26.62 15.06
N SER A 485 -4.54 27.89 15.16
CA SER A 485 -3.98 28.99 14.35
C SER A 485 -2.49 29.26 14.59
N ALA A 486 -1.89 28.70 15.65
CA ALA A 486 -0.46 28.88 15.93
C ALA A 486 0.45 27.91 15.14
N GLY A 487 -0.13 26.93 14.43
CA GLY A 487 0.63 26.01 13.58
C GLY A 487 1.54 25.04 14.34
N ALA A 488 2.64 24.65 13.69
CA ALA A 488 3.59 23.65 14.20
C ALA A 488 4.17 24.02 15.58
N ALA A 489 4.07 23.09 16.53
CA ALA A 489 4.75 23.17 17.82
C ALA A 489 6.23 22.82 17.70
N THR A 490 7.03 23.27 18.67
CA THR A 490 8.47 22.96 18.76
C THR A 490 8.75 22.11 19.98
N LEU A 491 9.31 20.91 19.77
CA LEU A 491 9.78 19.99 20.79
C LEU A 491 11.30 20.11 20.98
N THR A 492 11.78 19.98 22.21
CA THR A 492 13.20 19.96 22.57
C THR A 492 13.46 19.00 23.73
N SER A 493 14.76 18.76 24.00
CA SER A 493 15.21 18.05 25.19
C SER A 493 16.41 18.75 25.82
N SER A 494 16.20 19.37 26.98
CA SER A 494 17.22 20.15 27.69
C SER A 494 18.16 19.32 28.57
N GLY A 495 17.76 18.12 29.01
CA GLY A 495 18.60 17.24 29.85
C GLY A 495 19.65 16.44 29.08
N GLY A 496 19.64 16.54 27.75
CA GLY A 496 20.58 15.88 26.84
C GLY A 496 20.11 14.50 26.38
N GLY A 497 20.65 14.03 25.26
CA GLY A 497 20.18 12.81 24.59
C GLY A 497 19.31 13.11 23.37
N ASN A 498 18.57 12.09 22.91
CA ASN A 498 17.69 12.20 21.75
C ASN A 498 16.41 12.97 22.11
N VAL A 499 15.85 13.72 21.17
CA VAL A 499 14.59 14.44 21.40
C VAL A 499 13.39 13.50 21.29
N VAL A 500 13.36 12.65 20.26
CA VAL A 500 12.35 11.60 20.08
C VAL A 500 13.04 10.24 19.95
N THR A 501 12.64 9.29 20.79
CA THR A 501 13.04 7.87 20.72
C THR A 501 11.86 7.03 20.27
N LEU A 502 12.07 6.20 19.25
CA LEU A 502 11.00 5.47 18.57
C LEU A 502 10.83 4.02 19.08
N GLY A 503 9.58 3.57 19.12
CA GLY A 503 9.17 2.17 19.03
C GLY A 503 8.83 1.75 17.58
N ASN A 504 8.23 0.57 17.43
CA ASN A 504 7.87 0.04 16.11
C ASN A 504 6.61 0.72 15.54
N GLY A 505 6.67 1.14 14.27
CA GLY A 505 5.49 1.59 13.53
C GLY A 505 5.00 2.97 13.94
N ASN A 506 5.86 3.80 14.53
CA ASN A 506 5.48 5.15 14.91
C ASN A 506 5.30 6.09 13.72
N THR A 507 4.50 7.13 13.95
CA THR A 507 4.20 8.17 12.97
C THR A 507 4.51 9.55 13.54
N LEU A 508 5.26 10.39 12.82
CA LEU A 508 5.70 11.72 13.23
C LEU A 508 5.26 12.77 12.21
N LEU A 509 4.39 13.72 12.58
CA LEU A 509 3.73 14.61 11.60
C LEU A 509 3.79 16.10 11.98
N ASP A 510 4.35 16.92 11.09
CA ASP A 510 4.20 18.37 11.02
C ASP A 510 4.57 19.16 12.30
N PHE A 511 5.66 18.79 12.94
CA PHE A 511 6.20 19.53 14.09
C PHE A 511 7.68 19.88 13.91
N ASN A 512 8.15 20.81 14.73
CA ASN A 512 9.54 21.22 14.75
C ASN A 512 10.27 20.56 15.92
N ILE A 513 11.53 20.22 15.70
CA ILE A 513 12.48 19.85 16.75
C ILE A 513 13.57 20.93 16.77
N SER A 514 13.86 21.49 17.93
CA SER A 514 14.90 22.51 18.08
C SER A 514 15.69 22.31 19.37
N GLY A 515 16.95 21.90 19.25
CA GLY A 515 17.83 21.62 20.39
C GLY A 515 17.97 20.12 20.70
N GLY A 516 18.60 19.80 21.83
CA GLY A 516 19.03 18.44 22.18
C GLY A 516 20.48 18.14 21.76
N SER A 517 21.21 17.39 22.59
CA SER A 517 22.60 17.03 22.32
C SER A 517 22.77 15.75 21.48
N GLY A 518 21.72 14.93 21.39
CA GLY A 518 21.63 13.69 20.60
C GLY A 518 20.83 13.86 19.31
N SER A 519 20.18 12.80 18.84
CA SER A 519 19.43 12.83 17.58
C SER A 519 18.06 13.50 17.75
N ALA A 520 17.56 14.20 16.73
CA ALA A 520 16.20 14.72 16.72
C ALA A 520 15.22 13.54 16.77
N ILE A 521 15.43 12.57 15.87
CA ILE A 521 14.67 11.32 15.79
C ILE A 521 15.64 10.16 15.86
N TYR A 522 15.44 9.25 16.81
CA TYR A 522 16.29 8.09 17.03
C TYR A 522 15.47 6.78 17.02
N GLY A 523 15.76 5.91 16.05
CA GLY A 523 15.20 4.57 15.94
C GLY A 523 16.28 3.51 16.12
N LEU A 524 16.07 2.58 17.07
CA LEU A 524 16.95 1.43 17.30
C LEU A 524 16.17 0.13 17.15
N GLY A 525 16.51 -0.68 16.14
CA GLY A 525 15.92 -2.01 15.95
C GLY A 525 14.45 -2.01 15.53
N ILE A 526 13.91 -0.88 15.05
CA ILE A 526 12.50 -0.74 14.72
C ILE A 526 12.15 -1.46 13.40
N ASN A 527 10.87 -1.81 13.22
CA ASN A 527 10.34 -2.45 11.99
C ASN A 527 9.50 -1.50 11.10
N GLY A 528 9.33 -0.25 11.50
CA GLY A 528 8.70 0.76 10.65
C GLY A 528 8.63 2.14 11.28
N LEU A 529 8.55 3.16 10.43
CA LEU A 529 8.45 4.57 10.81
C LEU A 529 7.81 5.36 9.66
N THR A 530 6.92 6.29 9.99
CA THR A 530 6.46 7.33 9.06
C THR A 530 6.83 8.71 9.60
N VAL A 531 7.43 9.56 8.78
CA VAL A 531 7.73 10.95 9.11
C VAL A 531 7.13 11.83 8.01
N GLN A 532 6.44 12.90 8.37
CA GLN A 532 5.95 13.90 7.41
C GLN A 532 6.16 15.32 7.94
N GLY A 533 6.73 16.21 7.13
CA GLY A 533 6.74 17.65 7.39
C GLY A 533 7.50 18.06 8.66
N VAL A 534 8.49 17.27 9.08
CA VAL A 534 9.26 17.52 10.32
C VAL A 534 10.49 18.39 10.01
N THR A 535 10.72 19.41 10.84
CA THR A 535 11.93 20.24 10.77
C THR A 535 12.78 20.07 12.03
N ALA A 536 14.00 19.53 11.88
CA ALA A 536 14.99 19.41 12.95
C ALA A 536 16.06 20.51 12.85
N SER A 537 16.32 21.22 13.93
CA SER A 537 17.31 22.30 13.97
C SER A 537 18.17 22.28 15.24
N ASN A 538 19.46 22.61 15.12
CA ASN A 538 20.39 22.68 16.26
C ASN A 538 20.46 21.38 17.08
N VAL A 539 20.47 20.24 16.39
CA VAL A 539 20.48 18.89 16.99
C VAL A 539 21.87 18.24 16.88
N GLY A 540 22.07 17.10 17.53
CA GLY A 540 23.21 16.21 17.29
C GLY A 540 23.15 15.61 15.88
N SER A 541 22.20 14.71 15.66
CA SER A 541 21.86 14.18 14.34
C SER A 541 20.40 14.47 13.99
N GLY A 542 20.04 14.61 12.72
CA GLY A 542 18.64 14.80 12.32
C GLY A 542 17.82 13.52 12.50
N LEU A 543 17.98 12.59 11.57
CA LEU A 543 17.33 11.27 11.61
C LEU A 543 18.40 10.19 11.80
N TYR A 544 18.30 9.39 12.86
CA TYR A 544 19.24 8.32 13.17
C TYR A 544 18.54 6.97 13.23
N LEU A 545 18.83 6.11 12.25
CA LEU A 545 18.26 4.78 12.11
C LEU A 545 19.37 3.72 12.26
N ASN A 546 19.27 2.91 13.31
CA ASN A 546 20.23 1.85 13.62
C ASN A 546 19.55 0.49 13.79
N GLY A 547 20.00 -0.53 13.06
CA GLY A 547 19.42 -1.86 13.16
C GLY A 547 18.00 -1.96 12.59
N VAL A 548 17.58 -0.99 11.77
CA VAL A 548 16.20 -0.89 11.31
C VAL A 548 15.92 -1.92 10.23
N THR A 549 14.76 -2.55 10.37
CA THR A 549 14.19 -3.51 9.43
C THR A 549 12.82 -3.01 8.94
N GLY A 550 12.23 -3.64 7.93
CA GLY A 550 10.91 -3.23 7.43
C GLY A 550 10.94 -1.96 6.58
N THR A 551 9.93 -1.11 6.72
CA THR A 551 9.71 0.07 5.83
C THR A 551 9.71 1.37 6.62
N VAL A 552 10.48 2.34 6.17
CA VAL A 552 10.51 3.71 6.69
C VAL A 552 10.10 4.65 5.57
N SER A 553 9.06 5.47 5.79
CA SER A 553 8.64 6.52 4.87
C SER A 553 8.94 7.87 5.48
N VAL A 554 9.61 8.75 4.73
CA VAL A 554 9.93 10.11 5.15
C VAL A 554 9.49 11.06 4.05
N ASP A 555 8.48 11.87 4.33
CA ASP A 555 7.93 12.86 3.42
C ASP A 555 8.27 14.26 3.93
N ASP A 556 9.01 15.06 3.17
CA ASP A 556 9.43 16.41 3.57
C ASP A 556 10.15 16.48 4.94
N LEU A 557 11.46 16.25 4.95
CA LEU A 557 12.32 16.37 6.14
C LEU A 557 13.33 17.49 5.97
N THR A 558 13.33 18.46 6.88
CA THR A 558 14.36 19.52 6.92
C THR A 558 15.26 19.33 8.13
N VAL A 559 16.58 19.24 7.92
CA VAL A 559 17.61 19.19 8.96
C VAL A 559 18.56 20.38 8.81
N GLN A 560 18.62 21.22 9.83
CA GLN A 560 19.45 22.43 9.86
C GLN A 560 20.43 22.38 11.02
N THR A 561 21.68 22.78 10.76
CA THR A 561 22.71 22.99 11.80
C THR A 561 22.93 21.78 12.71
N ALA A 562 22.88 20.56 12.15
CA ALA A 562 23.23 19.36 12.89
C ALA A 562 24.72 19.39 13.28
N SER A 563 25.01 19.29 14.58
CA SER A 563 26.38 19.30 15.10
C SER A 563 27.18 18.05 14.76
N GLN A 564 26.52 17.00 14.27
CA GLN A 564 27.13 15.77 13.76
C GLN A 564 26.61 15.50 12.34
N THR A 565 25.53 14.73 12.19
CA THR A 565 25.10 14.19 10.89
C THR A 565 23.66 14.55 10.56
N GLY A 566 23.34 14.83 9.30
CA GLY A 566 21.95 15.06 8.89
C GLY A 566 21.09 13.80 9.03
N ILE A 567 21.41 12.77 8.24
CA ILE A 567 20.73 11.46 8.24
C ILE A 567 21.77 10.36 8.44
N VAL A 568 21.48 9.42 9.33
CA VAL A 568 22.32 8.26 9.66
C VAL A 568 21.55 6.97 9.40
N LEU A 569 22.08 6.13 8.52
CA LEU A 569 21.59 4.79 8.19
C LEU A 569 22.67 3.77 8.56
N VAL A 570 22.53 3.09 9.70
CA VAL A 570 23.57 2.20 10.23
C VAL A 570 23.01 0.82 10.54
N ASP A 571 23.76 -0.23 10.23
CA ASP A 571 23.41 -1.63 10.53
C ASP A 571 21.98 -2.02 10.08
N SER A 572 21.48 -1.37 9.03
CA SER A 572 20.06 -1.42 8.65
C SER A 572 19.87 -2.11 7.31
N SER A 573 18.79 -2.88 7.22
CA SER A 573 18.36 -3.60 6.00
C SER A 573 16.97 -3.17 5.52
N ALA A 574 16.45 -2.06 6.08
CA ALA A 574 15.15 -1.51 5.75
C ALA A 574 15.05 -0.97 4.33
N THR A 575 13.81 -0.87 3.85
CA THR A 575 13.46 0.02 2.73
C THR A 575 13.15 1.40 3.32
N VAL A 576 13.89 2.42 2.90
CA VAL A 576 13.79 3.79 3.41
C VAL A 576 13.48 4.72 2.24
N ASP A 577 12.22 5.13 2.16
CA ASP A 577 11.71 5.93 1.06
C ASP A 577 11.56 7.38 1.51
N PHE A 578 12.42 8.25 1.00
CA PHE A 578 12.34 9.70 1.17
C PHE A 578 11.56 10.31 0.00
N THR A 579 10.30 10.62 0.24
CA THR A 579 9.40 11.34 -0.67
C THR A 579 9.41 12.83 -0.37
N GLY A 580 9.02 13.65 -1.34
CA GLY A 580 9.09 15.10 -1.19
C GLY A 580 10.53 15.61 -1.07
N ASN A 581 10.71 16.77 -0.41
CA ASN A 581 12.02 17.41 -0.25
C ASN A 581 12.70 17.02 1.06
N THR A 582 13.83 16.31 0.96
CA THR A 582 14.75 16.14 2.08
C THR A 582 15.87 17.18 2.01
N LYS A 583 15.83 18.17 2.90
CA LYS A 583 16.80 19.27 2.93
C LYS A 583 17.74 19.16 4.12
N ILE A 584 19.05 19.19 3.88
CA ILE A 584 20.10 19.17 4.90
C ILE A 584 21.02 20.38 4.72
N THR A 585 21.04 21.28 5.70
CA THR A 585 21.86 22.50 5.67
C THR A 585 22.88 22.51 6.80
N SER A 586 24.16 22.62 6.45
CA SER A 586 25.28 22.80 7.38
C SER A 586 25.41 21.70 8.45
N ALA A 587 25.27 20.44 8.07
CA ALA A 587 25.60 19.31 8.95
C ALA A 587 27.13 19.23 9.14
N ALA A 588 27.62 19.30 10.38
CA ALA A 588 29.05 19.52 10.64
C ALA A 588 29.97 18.37 10.18
N ASN A 589 29.50 17.13 10.23
CA ASN A 589 30.29 15.95 9.85
C ASN A 589 29.88 15.40 8.48
N VAL A 590 28.63 14.96 8.33
CA VAL A 590 28.11 14.38 7.08
C VAL A 590 26.66 14.80 6.87
N GLY A 591 26.25 15.09 5.64
CA GLY A 591 24.84 15.26 5.30
C GLY A 591 24.08 13.93 5.42
N LEU A 592 24.43 12.94 4.59
CA LEU A 592 23.91 11.57 4.65
C LEU A 592 25.02 10.56 4.89
N PHE A 593 24.90 9.77 5.95
CA PHE A 593 25.86 8.75 6.33
C PHE A 593 25.25 7.35 6.32
N ALA A 594 25.78 6.47 5.48
CA ALA A 594 25.42 5.05 5.42
C ALA A 594 26.62 4.16 5.81
N ASN A 595 26.42 3.24 6.75
CA ASN A 595 27.47 2.32 7.20
C ASN A 595 26.90 0.97 7.61
N ASN A 596 27.41 -0.10 7.02
CA ASN A 596 26.78 -1.42 7.10
C ASN A 596 25.28 -1.37 6.72
N PHE A 597 24.96 -0.55 5.70
CA PHE A 597 23.61 -0.44 5.17
C PHE A 597 23.44 -1.41 4.00
N ASP A 598 22.52 -2.36 4.16
CA ASP A 598 22.25 -3.44 3.19
C ASP A 598 20.84 -3.35 2.58
N GLY A 599 20.07 -2.34 2.98
CA GLY A 599 18.70 -2.11 2.54
C GLY A 599 18.58 -1.35 1.20
N ILE A 600 17.43 -0.71 1.03
CA ILE A 600 17.15 0.17 -0.11
C ILE A 600 16.86 1.56 0.46
N ALA A 601 17.51 2.59 -0.08
CA ALA A 601 17.20 3.98 0.23
C ALA A 601 16.91 4.74 -1.08
N THR A 602 15.74 5.36 -1.19
CA THR A 602 15.38 6.20 -2.33
C THR A 602 15.13 7.63 -1.88
N PHE A 603 15.64 8.59 -2.64
CA PHE A 603 15.44 10.02 -2.41
C PHE A 603 14.88 10.65 -3.69
N ASP A 604 13.64 11.12 -3.63
CA ASP A 604 13.03 11.90 -4.72
C ASP A 604 13.70 13.27 -4.86
N ASP A 605 14.03 13.89 -3.74
CA ASP A 605 14.80 15.12 -3.67
C ASP A 605 15.63 15.14 -2.39
N LEU A 606 16.96 15.27 -2.54
CA LEU A 606 17.90 15.35 -1.43
C LEU A 606 18.85 16.51 -1.68
N ASP A 607 18.61 17.60 -0.96
CA ASP A 607 19.36 18.83 -1.05
C ASP A 607 20.33 18.96 0.12
N ILE A 608 21.63 18.88 -0.16
CA ILE A 608 22.68 19.08 0.84
C ILE A 608 23.45 20.36 0.52
N SER A 609 23.52 21.29 1.48
CA SER A 609 24.25 22.55 1.30
C SER A 609 25.15 22.86 2.50
N GLY A 610 26.45 23.06 2.26
CA GLY A 610 27.43 23.39 3.31
C GLY A 610 27.72 22.25 4.28
N GLY A 611 28.54 22.51 5.30
CA GLY A 611 28.89 21.54 6.34
C GLY A 611 30.04 20.61 5.92
N GLY A 612 30.20 19.47 6.59
CA GLY A 612 31.31 18.51 6.38
C GLY A 612 31.27 17.80 5.03
N ARG A 613 31.07 16.48 5.02
CA ARG A 613 30.88 15.69 3.78
C ARG A 613 29.42 15.76 3.34
N GLY A 614 29.16 15.61 2.04
CA GLY A 614 27.79 15.52 1.53
C GLY A 614 27.19 14.13 1.83
N VAL A 615 27.54 13.15 1.00
CA VAL A 615 27.15 11.75 1.16
C VAL A 615 28.39 10.90 1.48
N ALA A 616 28.32 10.07 2.52
CA ALA A 616 29.37 9.12 2.87
C ALA A 616 28.81 7.70 3.04
N ILE A 617 29.36 6.74 2.28
CA ILE A 617 29.01 5.32 2.33
C ILE A 617 30.25 4.53 2.74
N TRP A 618 30.20 3.88 3.91
CA TRP A 618 31.33 3.15 4.50
C TRP A 618 31.20 1.62 4.47
N SER A 619 32.35 1.00 4.76
CA SER A 619 32.59 -0.43 4.76
C SER A 619 31.46 -1.24 5.39
N GLY A 620 31.17 -2.39 4.78
CA GLY A 620 30.05 -3.24 5.15
C GLY A 620 28.78 -2.95 4.35
N SER A 621 28.61 -1.74 3.82
CA SER A 621 27.41 -1.40 3.05
C SER A 621 27.37 -2.09 1.69
N SER A 622 26.30 -2.82 1.41
CA SER A 622 26.01 -3.48 0.13
C SER A 622 24.64 -3.12 -0.47
N GLY A 623 23.89 -2.26 0.21
CA GLY A 623 22.54 -1.84 -0.17
C GLY A 623 22.47 -0.99 -1.44
N THR A 624 21.24 -0.64 -1.81
CA THR A 624 20.94 0.20 -2.98
C THR A 624 20.56 1.60 -2.53
N LEU A 625 21.19 2.63 -3.10
CA LEU A 625 20.89 4.03 -2.83
C LEU A 625 20.59 4.76 -4.15
N THR A 626 19.39 5.33 -4.27
CA THR A 626 18.96 6.05 -5.48
C THR A 626 18.58 7.48 -5.12
N PHE A 627 19.10 8.44 -5.87
CA PHE A 627 18.82 9.86 -5.73
C PHE A 627 18.33 10.36 -7.09
N ALA A 628 17.13 10.94 -7.14
CA ALA A 628 16.54 11.43 -8.37
C ALA A 628 17.16 12.76 -8.82
N ALA A 629 16.73 13.25 -9.98
CA ALA A 629 17.35 14.39 -10.64
C ALA A 629 17.14 15.73 -9.91
N ALA A 630 16.17 15.80 -8.98
CA ALA A 630 15.95 16.99 -8.16
C ALA A 630 17.02 17.17 -7.08
N SER A 631 17.66 16.08 -6.63
CA SER A 631 18.68 16.13 -5.58
C SER A 631 19.87 17.03 -5.94
N SER A 632 20.52 17.61 -4.92
CA SER A 632 21.71 18.44 -5.11
C SER A 632 22.70 18.33 -3.94
N ILE A 633 24.01 18.46 -4.22
CA ILE A 633 25.04 18.67 -3.21
C ILE A 633 25.82 19.93 -3.58
N THR A 634 25.89 20.89 -2.66
CA THR A 634 26.52 22.19 -2.88
C THR A 634 27.48 22.56 -1.76
N ASN A 635 28.71 22.95 -2.12
CA ASN A 635 29.71 23.60 -1.25
C ASN A 635 29.96 22.90 0.10
N THR A 636 30.18 21.58 0.07
CA THR A 636 30.62 20.82 1.26
C THR A 636 32.08 21.16 1.60
N ASP A 637 32.43 21.28 2.89
CA ASP A 637 33.77 21.62 3.37
C ASP A 637 34.76 20.44 3.21
N ASP A 638 34.23 19.21 3.12
CA ASP A 638 34.96 17.98 2.78
C ASP A 638 34.32 17.36 1.52
N VAL A 639 34.63 16.09 1.22
CA VAL A 639 34.18 15.40 0.00
C VAL A 639 32.66 15.44 -0.16
N ALA A 640 32.21 15.87 -1.35
CA ALA A 640 30.79 15.97 -1.65
C ALA A 640 30.12 14.60 -1.74
N PHE A 641 30.70 13.66 -2.49
CA PHE A 641 30.23 12.27 -2.56
C PHE A 641 31.38 11.27 -2.31
N ASN A 642 31.24 10.44 -1.27
CA ASN A 642 32.30 9.55 -0.80
C ASN A 642 31.84 8.11 -0.63
N ILE A 643 32.48 7.17 -1.31
CA ILE A 643 32.37 5.72 -1.05
C ILE A 643 33.73 5.21 -0.58
N ASN A 644 33.78 4.54 0.57
CA ASN A 644 35.05 4.07 1.12
C ASN A 644 34.92 2.66 1.73
N GLY A 645 35.49 1.68 1.03
CA GLY A 645 35.53 0.26 1.41
C GLY A 645 34.19 -0.47 1.30
N ALA A 646 33.22 0.08 0.58
CA ALA A 646 31.85 -0.45 0.45
C ALA A 646 31.59 -0.96 -0.97
N VAL A 647 30.52 -1.77 -1.13
CA VAL A 647 30.10 -2.34 -2.43
C VAL A 647 28.63 -2.02 -2.77
N PRO A 648 28.17 -0.77 -2.60
CA PRO A 648 26.77 -0.42 -2.79
C PRO A 648 26.37 -0.43 -4.28
N ASN A 649 25.07 -0.36 -4.53
CA ASN A 649 24.53 0.03 -5.83
C ASN A 649 23.97 1.45 -5.73
N VAL A 650 24.74 2.43 -6.21
CA VAL A 650 24.41 3.86 -6.16
C VAL A 650 23.99 4.36 -7.54
N THR A 651 22.86 5.06 -7.58
CA THR A 651 22.47 5.92 -8.71
C THR A 651 22.18 7.32 -8.20
N TYR A 652 23.05 8.27 -8.50
CA TYR A 652 22.94 9.68 -8.10
C TYR A 652 22.66 10.55 -9.33
N ASN A 653 21.40 10.92 -9.58
CA ASN A 653 21.00 11.72 -10.74
C ASN A 653 21.00 13.23 -10.48
N GLY A 654 21.23 13.65 -9.23
CA GLY A 654 21.33 15.03 -8.82
C GLY A 654 22.61 15.74 -9.26
N THR A 655 22.68 17.05 -9.05
CA THR A 655 23.88 17.86 -9.36
C THR A 655 24.86 17.91 -8.20
N ILE A 656 26.17 17.88 -8.49
CA ILE A 656 27.22 18.13 -7.51
C ILE A 656 27.96 19.41 -7.91
N ASP A 657 27.84 20.46 -7.09
CA ASP A 657 28.59 21.71 -7.26
C ASP A 657 29.56 21.89 -6.09
N GLN A 658 30.82 21.54 -6.30
CA GLN A 658 31.87 21.61 -5.30
C GLN A 658 32.84 22.77 -5.58
N ALA A 659 32.67 23.90 -4.88
CA ALA A 659 33.56 25.06 -5.00
C ALA A 659 34.62 25.16 -3.89
N ASN A 660 34.56 24.29 -2.88
CA ASN A 660 35.56 24.23 -1.81
C ASN A 660 36.75 23.35 -2.20
N ALA A 661 37.85 23.49 -1.47
CA ALA A 661 39.12 22.79 -1.75
C ALA A 661 39.12 21.29 -1.32
N ALA A 662 38.08 20.54 -1.70
CA ALA A 662 37.91 19.12 -1.42
C ALA A 662 37.38 18.37 -2.66
N ASN A 663 37.48 17.04 -2.69
CA ASN A 663 37.03 16.25 -3.84
C ASN A 663 35.51 16.44 -4.08
N ALA A 664 35.09 16.46 -5.35
CA ALA A 664 33.66 16.34 -5.68
C ALA A 664 33.22 14.88 -5.52
N VAL A 665 34.00 13.93 -6.06
CA VAL A 665 33.75 12.50 -5.90
C VAL A 665 35.02 11.80 -5.46
N ARG A 666 34.92 10.98 -4.40
CA ARG A 666 35.98 10.06 -3.98
C ARG A 666 35.43 8.66 -3.77
N ILE A 667 35.98 7.68 -4.47
CA ILE A 667 35.59 6.26 -4.35
C ILE A 667 36.86 5.45 -4.13
N ILE A 668 36.97 4.83 -2.96
CA ILE A 668 38.14 4.07 -2.55
C ILE A 668 37.74 2.65 -2.16
N GLY A 669 38.39 1.64 -2.74
CA GLY A 669 38.22 0.26 -2.32
C GLY A 669 36.85 -0.35 -2.63
N GLN A 670 36.13 0.17 -3.63
CA GLN A 670 34.89 -0.42 -4.12
C GLN A 670 35.20 -1.67 -4.96
N THR A 671 35.19 -2.84 -4.31
CA THR A 671 35.60 -4.11 -4.93
C THR A 671 34.46 -4.88 -5.62
N GLY A 672 33.30 -4.23 -5.76
CA GLY A 672 32.07 -4.75 -6.35
C GLY A 672 31.02 -3.64 -6.43
N GLY A 673 29.77 -3.97 -6.78
CA GLY A 673 28.70 -2.97 -6.86
C GLY A 673 28.91 -1.90 -7.95
N THR A 674 28.07 -0.88 -7.92
CA THR A 674 28.01 0.15 -8.97
C THR A 674 27.86 1.55 -8.37
N ALA A 675 28.47 2.55 -8.99
CA ALA A 675 28.25 3.97 -8.69
C ALA A 675 28.01 4.73 -10.00
N THR A 676 26.77 5.18 -10.22
CA THR A 676 26.36 5.92 -11.41
C THR A 676 26.01 7.36 -11.04
N PHE A 677 26.68 8.32 -11.65
CA PHE A 677 26.42 9.75 -11.52
C PHE A 677 25.71 10.25 -12.78
N GLY A 678 24.39 10.42 -12.68
CA GLY A 678 23.49 10.83 -13.76
C GLY A 678 23.32 12.33 -13.92
N GLY A 679 23.60 13.13 -12.88
CA GLY A 679 23.57 14.60 -12.97
C GLY A 679 24.95 15.22 -13.22
N LYS A 680 24.97 16.51 -13.54
CA LYS A 680 26.20 17.25 -13.83
C LYS A 680 27.04 17.40 -12.56
N ILE A 681 28.35 17.19 -12.69
CA ILE A 681 29.33 17.52 -11.66
C ILE A 681 30.11 18.77 -12.10
N THR A 682 30.05 19.82 -11.30
CA THR A 682 30.90 21.01 -11.42
C THR A 682 31.84 21.06 -10.22
N ALA A 683 33.15 21.13 -10.46
CA ALA A 683 34.14 21.08 -9.40
C ALA A 683 35.23 22.15 -9.56
N SER A 684 35.57 22.85 -8.48
CA SER A 684 36.66 23.81 -8.38
C SER A 684 37.45 23.55 -7.09
N THR A 685 38.32 22.53 -7.11
CA THR A 685 38.80 21.86 -5.87
C THR A 685 40.20 22.29 -5.41
N GLY A 686 40.83 23.26 -6.06
CA GLY A 686 42.15 23.77 -5.67
C GLY A 686 43.24 22.69 -5.66
N SER A 687 43.70 22.27 -4.48
CA SER A 687 44.76 21.25 -4.35
C SER A 687 44.25 19.81 -4.28
N ALA A 688 42.98 19.60 -3.92
CA ALA A 688 42.39 18.27 -3.93
C ALA A 688 42.11 17.84 -5.37
N ASN A 689 42.17 16.53 -5.64
CA ASN A 689 41.71 16.00 -6.92
C ASN A 689 40.21 16.28 -7.08
N ALA A 690 39.74 16.62 -8.28
CA ALA A 690 38.30 16.84 -8.45
C ALA A 690 37.54 15.52 -8.39
N ILE A 691 38.04 14.50 -9.10
CA ILE A 691 37.59 13.11 -9.05
C ILE A 691 38.77 12.22 -8.61
N ASP A 692 38.56 11.40 -7.58
CA ASP A 692 39.57 10.47 -7.02
C ASP A 692 39.00 9.06 -6.87
N LEU A 693 39.47 8.13 -7.71
CA LEU A 693 39.02 6.75 -7.75
C LEU A 693 40.21 5.82 -7.53
N SER A 694 40.36 5.21 -6.36
CA SER A 694 41.51 4.35 -6.06
C SER A 694 41.13 2.95 -5.56
N ALA A 695 41.86 1.95 -6.02
CA ALA A 695 41.73 0.54 -5.60
C ALA A 695 40.33 -0.08 -5.81
N ASN A 696 39.62 0.30 -6.87
CA ASN A 696 38.23 -0.12 -7.14
C ASN A 696 38.11 -1.41 -7.98
N THR A 697 39.02 -2.37 -7.80
CA THR A 697 39.04 -3.61 -8.58
C THR A 697 37.74 -4.40 -8.40
N GLY A 698 36.96 -4.56 -9.48
CA GLY A 698 35.67 -5.26 -9.47
C GLY A 698 34.45 -4.33 -9.38
N GLY A 699 34.64 -3.08 -8.94
CA GLY A 699 33.61 -2.04 -8.96
C GLY A 699 33.41 -1.40 -10.34
N THR A 700 32.22 -0.84 -10.56
CA THR A 700 31.90 -0.05 -11.75
C THR A 700 31.52 1.37 -11.38
N VAL A 701 32.17 2.36 -12.00
CA VAL A 701 31.88 3.80 -11.82
C VAL A 701 31.47 4.40 -13.17
N LYS A 702 30.37 5.14 -13.22
CA LYS A 702 29.85 5.75 -14.45
C LYS A 702 29.52 7.23 -14.22
N PHE A 703 30.00 8.09 -15.09
CA PHE A 703 29.60 9.50 -15.18
C PHE A 703 28.79 9.69 -16.46
N THR A 704 27.55 10.15 -16.34
CA THR A 704 26.57 10.20 -17.43
C THR A 704 25.82 11.53 -17.56
N GLY A 705 26.03 12.48 -16.64
CA GLY A 705 25.34 13.78 -16.61
C GLY A 705 26.17 15.02 -16.94
N GLY A 706 27.45 14.85 -17.29
CA GLY A 706 28.40 15.94 -17.56
C GLY A 706 29.42 16.14 -16.45
N LEU A 707 30.61 16.66 -16.82
CA LEU A 707 31.78 16.70 -15.96
C LEU A 707 32.61 17.97 -16.24
N ASP A 708 32.50 18.97 -15.38
CA ASP A 708 33.18 20.27 -15.52
C ASP A 708 34.16 20.49 -14.36
N LEU A 709 35.43 20.16 -14.59
CA LEU A 709 36.44 20.03 -13.56
C LEU A 709 37.51 21.10 -13.69
N THR A 710 37.67 21.91 -12.66
CA THR A 710 38.74 22.88 -12.51
C THR A 710 39.58 22.58 -11.27
N THR A 711 40.90 22.48 -11.44
CA THR A 711 41.84 22.31 -10.32
C THR A 711 43.03 23.25 -10.42
N THR A 712 43.67 23.54 -9.28
CA THR A 712 44.93 24.29 -9.23
C THR A 712 46.11 23.33 -9.27
N THR A 713 46.36 22.59 -8.18
CA THR A 713 47.48 21.63 -8.08
C THR A 713 47.02 20.18 -8.03
N GLY A 714 45.75 19.94 -7.71
CA GLY A 714 45.15 18.59 -7.72
C GLY A 714 44.98 18.06 -9.14
N THR A 715 44.86 16.74 -9.27
CA THR A 715 44.52 16.09 -10.55
C THR A 715 43.05 16.34 -10.88
N GLY A 716 42.73 16.65 -12.14
CA GLY A 716 41.34 16.76 -12.59
C GLY A 716 40.59 15.45 -12.40
N PHE A 717 41.03 14.40 -13.09
CA PHE A 717 40.48 13.05 -13.02
C PHE A 717 41.56 12.03 -12.67
N ASP A 718 41.54 11.49 -11.45
CA ASP A 718 42.47 10.45 -10.98
C ASP A 718 41.75 9.11 -10.79
N ALA A 719 42.25 8.07 -11.45
CA ALA A 719 41.76 6.72 -11.34
C ALA A 719 42.88 5.67 -11.37
N THR A 720 43.06 4.94 -10.28
CA THR A 720 44.16 3.99 -10.08
C THR A 720 43.73 2.68 -9.42
N GLY A 721 44.45 1.59 -9.69
CA GLY A 721 44.28 0.33 -8.94
C GLY A 721 43.03 -0.50 -9.29
N GLY A 722 42.54 -0.39 -10.53
CA GLY A 722 41.48 -1.24 -11.08
C GLY A 722 40.10 -0.59 -11.15
N GLY A 723 39.11 -1.40 -11.57
CA GLY A 723 37.72 -1.00 -11.73
C GLY A 723 37.33 -0.72 -13.19
N THR A 724 36.02 -0.70 -13.45
CA THR A 724 35.45 -0.32 -14.75
C THR A 724 34.90 1.10 -14.69
N ILE A 725 35.40 1.99 -15.54
CA ILE A 725 35.06 3.43 -15.51
C ILE A 725 34.47 3.85 -16.85
N THR A 726 33.36 4.57 -16.85
CA THR A 726 32.73 5.16 -18.05
C THR A 726 32.52 6.65 -17.85
N VAL A 727 32.83 7.45 -18.87
CA VAL A 727 32.43 8.86 -18.96
C VAL A 727 31.68 9.00 -20.28
N ALA A 728 30.36 9.09 -20.21
CA ALA A 728 29.53 9.21 -21.41
C ALA A 728 29.71 10.59 -22.04
N ALA A 729 29.62 10.66 -23.37
CA ALA A 729 29.55 11.92 -24.11
C ALA A 729 28.15 12.53 -23.93
N ALA A 730 27.94 13.23 -22.82
CA ALA A 730 26.63 13.67 -22.35
C ALA A 730 26.74 14.96 -21.52
N GLY A 731 26.56 16.10 -22.19
CA GLY A 731 26.60 17.41 -21.55
C GLY A 731 27.86 18.18 -21.93
N THR A 732 28.63 18.60 -20.93
CA THR A 732 29.93 19.26 -21.10
C THR A 732 30.95 18.47 -20.30
N GLU A 733 31.93 17.87 -20.99
CA GLU A 733 32.98 17.05 -20.36
C GLU A 733 34.33 17.77 -20.49
N GLN A 734 34.60 18.68 -19.56
CA GLN A 734 35.73 19.62 -19.52
C GLN A 734 36.66 19.37 -18.33
N ILE A 735 37.97 19.42 -18.59
CA ILE A 735 39.00 19.48 -17.53
C ILE A 735 39.90 20.69 -17.77
N THR A 736 40.08 21.52 -16.74
CA THR A 736 41.07 22.60 -16.68
C THR A 736 41.93 22.47 -15.44
N THR A 737 43.25 22.35 -15.60
CA THR A 737 44.18 22.29 -14.45
C THR A 737 45.27 23.35 -14.52
N GLY A 738 45.70 23.85 -13.36
CA GLY A 738 46.83 24.79 -13.25
C GLY A 738 48.18 24.09 -13.40
N THR A 739 48.66 23.45 -12.33
CA THR A 739 49.91 22.69 -12.28
C THR A 739 49.71 21.20 -12.00
N GLY A 740 48.48 20.79 -11.65
CA GLY A 740 48.11 19.38 -11.50
C GLY A 740 47.98 18.67 -12.84
N ARG A 741 47.89 17.35 -12.80
CA ARG A 741 47.61 16.52 -13.98
C ARG A 741 46.16 16.71 -14.42
N ALA A 742 45.88 16.70 -15.72
CA ALA A 742 44.50 16.63 -16.16
C ALA A 742 43.91 15.24 -15.87
N ILE A 743 44.59 14.20 -16.36
CA ILE A 743 44.11 12.82 -16.28
C ILE A 743 45.22 11.88 -15.79
N ASN A 744 44.84 11.02 -14.85
CA ASN A 744 45.58 9.84 -14.46
C ASN A 744 44.73 8.58 -14.53
N LEU A 745 45.01 7.70 -15.47
CA LEU A 745 44.43 6.36 -15.51
C LEU A 745 45.56 5.33 -15.36
N ASP A 746 45.55 4.55 -14.28
CA ASP A 746 46.56 3.53 -13.99
C ASP A 746 45.93 2.19 -13.60
N GLY A 747 46.02 1.21 -14.50
CA GLY A 747 45.52 -0.15 -14.29
C GLY A 747 44.00 -0.27 -14.28
N ILE A 748 43.28 0.63 -14.97
CA ILE A 748 41.81 0.64 -15.04
C ILE A 748 41.27 0.00 -16.33
N THR A 749 39.98 -0.34 -16.32
CA THR A 749 39.22 -0.74 -17.52
C THR A 749 38.25 0.38 -17.91
N ILE A 750 38.30 0.87 -19.13
CA ILE A 750 37.25 1.75 -19.69
C ILE A 750 36.04 0.87 -20.03
N GLY A 751 34.85 1.26 -19.58
CA GLY A 751 33.61 0.56 -19.89
C GLY A 751 33.26 0.58 -21.38
N THR A 752 32.31 -0.26 -21.79
CA THR A 752 31.89 -0.37 -23.20
C THR A 752 31.25 0.91 -23.75
N GLY A 753 30.74 1.78 -22.89
CA GLY A 753 30.25 3.12 -23.25
C GLY A 753 31.36 4.14 -23.55
N GLY A 754 32.63 3.80 -23.32
CA GLY A 754 33.77 4.67 -23.55
C GLY A 754 34.03 5.70 -22.43
N MET A 755 35.04 6.54 -22.67
CA MET A 755 35.39 7.69 -21.84
C MET A 755 35.64 8.88 -22.76
N ALA A 756 34.74 9.86 -22.75
CA ALA A 756 34.80 11.03 -23.62
C ALA A 756 35.01 12.32 -22.83
N PHE A 757 35.83 13.22 -23.37
CA PHE A 757 36.02 14.58 -22.91
C PHE A 757 36.01 15.53 -24.11
N ASP A 758 35.21 16.59 -24.05
CA ASP A 758 35.14 17.62 -25.09
C ASP A 758 36.44 18.44 -25.17
N SER A 759 37.03 18.74 -24.01
CA SER A 759 38.22 19.58 -23.85
C SER A 759 38.99 19.22 -22.60
N ILE A 760 40.31 19.16 -22.75
CA ILE A 760 41.26 18.95 -21.66
C ILE A 760 42.34 20.01 -21.79
N THR A 761 42.48 20.87 -20.80
CA THR A 761 43.47 21.95 -20.79
C THR A 761 44.31 21.89 -19.53
N THR A 762 45.64 21.90 -19.67
CA THR A 762 46.56 22.05 -18.54
C THR A 762 47.39 23.32 -18.70
N GLY A 763 47.72 23.96 -17.57
CA GLY A 763 48.83 24.90 -17.49
C GLY A 763 50.17 24.15 -17.56
N VAL A 764 51.08 24.46 -16.63
CA VAL A 764 52.41 23.82 -16.55
C VAL A 764 52.35 22.67 -15.54
N ALA A 765 52.15 21.44 -16.03
CA ALA A 765 51.97 20.28 -15.17
C ALA A 765 53.28 19.86 -14.46
N THR A 766 53.22 19.56 -13.17
CA THR A 766 54.38 19.08 -12.38
C THR A 766 54.62 17.58 -12.48
N ALA A 767 53.68 16.85 -13.08
CA ALA A 767 53.73 15.43 -13.43
C ALA A 767 53.12 15.25 -14.82
N THR A 768 53.17 14.04 -15.38
CA THR A 768 52.70 13.81 -16.76
C THR A 768 51.26 14.29 -16.93
N ALA A 769 51.06 15.26 -17.81
CA ALA A 769 49.82 16.05 -17.87
C ALA A 769 48.60 15.15 -18.15
N LEU A 770 48.75 14.22 -19.09
CA LEU A 770 47.82 13.12 -19.32
C LEU A 770 48.61 11.81 -19.29
N ASN A 771 48.39 10.96 -18.28
CA ASN A 771 49.03 9.65 -18.24
C ASN A 771 48.04 8.51 -18.14
N PHE A 772 48.21 7.58 -19.07
CA PHE A 772 47.45 6.36 -19.25
C PHE A 772 48.44 5.20 -19.16
N ASN A 773 48.29 4.36 -18.14
CA ASN A 773 49.14 3.20 -17.91
C ASN A 773 48.28 1.95 -17.72
N ALA A 774 48.57 0.89 -18.48
CA ALA A 774 47.83 -0.37 -18.42
C ALA A 774 46.30 -0.23 -18.55
N VAL A 775 45.85 0.68 -19.44
CA VAL A 775 44.42 0.93 -19.67
C VAL A 775 43.87 -0.07 -20.70
N SER A 776 42.74 -0.69 -20.37
CA SER A 776 42.09 -1.71 -21.19
C SER A 776 40.59 -1.44 -21.37
N GLY A 777 39.92 -2.21 -22.24
CA GLY A 777 38.47 -2.12 -22.46
C GLY A 777 38.09 -1.17 -23.60
N GLY A 778 37.12 -0.30 -23.35
CA GLY A 778 36.53 0.61 -24.34
C GLY A 778 37.45 1.72 -24.83
N GLN A 779 36.88 2.65 -25.61
CA GLN A 779 37.59 3.76 -26.24
C GLN A 779 37.73 4.96 -25.29
N PHE A 780 38.91 5.58 -25.30
CA PHE A 780 39.13 6.95 -24.82
C PHE A 780 39.01 7.94 -25.98
N LEU A 781 38.19 8.98 -25.79
CA LEU A 781 37.95 10.08 -26.73
C LEU A 781 38.35 11.40 -26.08
N GLY A 782 39.45 11.99 -26.54
CA GLY A 782 39.79 13.39 -26.25
C GLY A 782 39.37 14.28 -27.41
N GLY A 783 38.52 15.28 -27.18
CA GLY A 783 38.18 16.30 -28.16
C GLY A 783 39.37 17.24 -28.38
N ASN A 784 39.32 18.42 -27.76
CA ASN A 784 40.38 19.42 -27.80
C ASN A 784 41.32 19.28 -26.60
N VAL A 785 42.51 18.73 -26.80
CA VAL A 785 43.53 18.55 -25.75
C VAL A 785 44.63 19.60 -25.91
N THR A 786 44.85 20.41 -24.88
CA THR A 786 45.92 21.41 -24.82
C THR A 786 46.81 21.18 -23.60
N VAL A 787 48.10 20.92 -23.85
CA VAL A 787 49.13 20.83 -22.81
C VAL A 787 49.98 22.10 -22.86
N GLY A 788 49.77 23.00 -21.89
CA GLY A 788 50.45 24.30 -21.82
C GLY A 788 51.92 24.25 -21.40
N GLY A 789 52.38 23.10 -20.89
CA GLY A 789 53.78 22.81 -20.59
C GLY A 789 53.93 21.78 -19.48
N THR A 790 55.17 21.38 -19.19
CA THR A 790 55.48 20.46 -18.10
C THR A 790 56.75 20.85 -17.35
N ALA A 791 56.90 20.38 -16.11
CA ALA A 791 58.15 20.48 -15.37
C ALA A 791 59.28 19.66 -16.04
N ALA A 792 60.53 19.96 -15.69
CA ALA A 792 61.71 19.35 -16.31
C ALA A 792 61.66 17.81 -16.29
N GLY A 793 61.88 17.19 -17.46
CA GLY A 793 61.91 15.73 -17.61
C GLY A 793 60.54 15.04 -17.57
N ILE A 794 59.44 15.80 -17.57
CA ILE A 794 58.08 15.28 -17.50
C ILE A 794 57.41 15.32 -18.88
N ASN A 795 56.71 14.25 -19.24
CA ASN A 795 56.03 14.12 -20.52
C ASN A 795 54.69 14.87 -20.56
N GLY A 796 54.25 15.27 -21.75
CA GLY A 796 52.92 15.86 -21.95
C GLY A 796 51.84 14.80 -21.90
N LEU A 797 51.72 14.02 -22.98
CA LEU A 797 50.85 12.86 -23.11
C LEU A 797 51.67 11.58 -23.03
N ALA A 798 51.34 10.68 -22.11
CA ALA A 798 51.93 9.34 -22.07
C ALA A 798 50.85 8.25 -22.10
N ILE A 799 50.98 7.31 -23.04
CA ILE A 799 50.14 6.12 -23.16
C ILE A 799 51.06 4.91 -23.11
N ASN A 800 50.94 4.11 -22.06
CA ASN A 800 51.86 3.02 -21.75
C ASN A 800 51.10 1.71 -21.55
N ALA A 801 51.61 0.62 -22.12
CA ALA A 801 51.13 -0.76 -21.92
C ALA A 801 49.62 -0.93 -22.09
N SER A 802 48.97 -0.12 -22.94
CA SER A 802 47.51 -0.05 -23.01
C SER A 802 46.95 -0.79 -24.22
N SER A 803 45.79 -1.43 -24.03
CA SER A 803 45.05 -2.18 -25.05
C SER A 803 43.75 -1.51 -25.49
N SER A 804 43.30 -0.48 -24.76
CA SER A 804 42.20 0.39 -25.18
C SER A 804 42.50 1.15 -26.47
N THR A 805 41.44 1.52 -27.19
CA THR A 805 41.56 2.46 -28.31
C THR A 805 41.61 3.90 -27.79
N PHE A 806 42.55 4.69 -28.28
CA PHE A 806 42.67 6.11 -27.96
C PHE A 806 42.46 6.94 -29.22
N THR A 807 41.60 7.94 -29.13
CA THR A 807 41.36 8.89 -30.21
C THR A 807 41.38 10.30 -29.65
N ILE A 808 42.29 11.12 -30.16
CA ILE A 808 42.38 12.55 -29.83
C ILE A 808 42.07 13.34 -31.10
N THR A 809 41.04 14.18 -31.04
CA THR A 809 40.56 14.93 -32.20
C THR A 809 41.53 16.05 -32.56
N ASN A 810 41.96 16.82 -31.57
CA ASN A 810 42.91 17.90 -31.74
C ASN A 810 43.87 17.94 -30.55
N LEU A 811 45.17 17.68 -30.78
CA LEU A 811 46.21 17.75 -29.76
C LEU A 811 47.10 18.97 -29.98
N VAL A 812 47.20 19.83 -28.97
CA VAL A 812 48.14 20.94 -28.91
C VAL A 812 49.09 20.74 -27.75
N THR A 813 50.40 20.65 -28.03
CA THR A 813 51.43 20.67 -26.99
C THR A 813 52.35 21.86 -27.21
N THR A 814 52.69 22.54 -26.12
CA THR A 814 53.63 23.67 -26.11
C THR A 814 54.46 23.60 -24.84
N ASN A 815 55.76 23.90 -24.92
CA ASN A 815 56.65 23.98 -23.76
C ASN A 815 56.68 22.71 -22.89
N VAL A 816 56.53 21.53 -23.49
CA VAL A 816 56.76 20.27 -22.78
C VAL A 816 58.27 20.09 -22.61
N ALA A 817 58.73 19.89 -21.38
CA ALA A 817 60.16 19.80 -21.09
C ALA A 817 60.73 18.39 -21.28
N GLY A 818 59.90 17.34 -21.12
CA GLY A 818 60.20 15.96 -21.47
C GLY A 818 59.76 15.63 -22.90
N THR A 819 59.16 14.46 -23.11
CA THR A 819 58.57 14.07 -24.39
C THR A 819 57.15 14.62 -24.54
N ASP A 820 56.82 15.29 -25.65
CA ASP A 820 55.46 15.80 -25.87
C ASP A 820 54.42 14.68 -25.90
N VAL A 821 54.67 13.64 -26.70
CA VAL A 821 53.81 12.46 -26.84
C VAL A 821 54.64 11.18 -26.75
N SER A 822 54.45 10.40 -25.68
CA SER A 822 55.15 9.14 -25.43
C SER A 822 54.19 7.95 -25.51
N LEU A 823 54.37 7.09 -26.51
CA LEU A 823 53.53 5.91 -26.77
C LEU A 823 54.36 4.64 -26.62
N THR A 824 54.25 3.95 -25.48
CA THR A 824 55.13 2.81 -25.14
C THR A 824 54.36 1.50 -24.95
N ASN A 825 54.78 0.43 -25.61
CA ASN A 825 54.29 -0.95 -25.45
C ASN A 825 52.76 -1.10 -25.63
N ASN A 826 52.15 -0.28 -26.49
CA ASN A 826 50.71 -0.31 -26.70
C ASN A 826 50.30 -1.38 -27.72
N THR A 827 49.12 -1.93 -27.52
CA THR A 827 48.49 -2.90 -28.43
C THR A 827 47.15 -2.40 -29.00
N GLY A 828 46.48 -1.51 -28.27
CA GLY A 828 45.27 -0.82 -28.75
C GLY A 828 45.59 0.26 -29.77
N SER A 829 44.65 0.60 -30.64
CA SER A 829 44.86 1.64 -31.66
C SER A 829 44.94 3.02 -31.02
N ILE A 830 45.86 3.86 -31.50
CA ILE A 830 46.07 5.23 -31.03
C ILE A 830 45.99 6.15 -32.24
N THR A 831 45.07 7.09 -32.24
CA THR A 831 44.88 8.04 -33.35
C THR A 831 44.83 9.47 -32.83
N ILE A 832 45.69 10.33 -33.36
CA ILE A 832 45.65 11.78 -33.17
C ILE A 832 45.24 12.38 -34.52
N LEU A 833 44.01 12.86 -34.63
CA LEU A 833 43.39 13.28 -35.89
C LEU A 833 43.83 14.66 -36.38
N GLY A 834 44.39 15.49 -35.51
CA GLY A 834 44.84 16.83 -35.86
C GLY A 834 45.51 17.56 -34.69
N GLY A 835 45.90 18.82 -34.95
CA GLY A 835 46.52 19.71 -33.97
C GLY A 835 47.99 20.01 -34.27
N THR A 836 48.72 20.51 -33.27
CA THR A 836 50.13 20.91 -33.37
C THR A 836 50.92 20.48 -32.13
N ILE A 837 51.92 19.64 -32.33
CA ILE A 837 52.85 19.18 -31.33
C ILE A 837 54.12 20.03 -31.45
N THR A 838 54.33 20.95 -30.51
CA THR A 838 55.46 21.90 -30.54
C THR A 838 56.53 21.47 -29.54
N ASN A 839 57.47 20.65 -30.00
CA ASN A 839 58.61 20.25 -29.18
C ASN A 839 59.61 21.41 -29.08
N SER A 840 59.71 22.01 -27.91
CA SER A 840 60.64 23.11 -27.61
C SER A 840 61.58 22.79 -26.43
N GLY A 841 61.61 21.53 -25.99
CA GLY A 841 62.39 21.04 -24.86
C GLY A 841 63.67 20.30 -25.29
N ALA A 842 64.25 19.56 -24.34
CA ALA A 842 65.40 18.67 -24.59
C ALA A 842 64.97 17.22 -24.92
N GLY A 843 63.67 16.92 -24.83
CA GLY A 843 63.11 15.61 -25.14
C GLY A 843 62.68 15.46 -26.60
N ASP A 844 62.09 14.30 -26.89
CA ASP A 844 61.53 13.96 -28.20
C ASP A 844 60.12 14.55 -28.40
N GLY A 845 59.70 14.81 -29.64
CA GLY A 845 58.34 15.27 -29.93
C GLY A 845 57.35 14.12 -29.80
N VAL A 846 57.36 13.20 -30.75
CA VAL A 846 56.53 11.98 -30.69
C VAL A 846 57.43 10.75 -30.61
N VAL A 847 57.28 9.96 -29.54
CA VAL A 847 57.95 8.67 -29.34
C VAL A 847 56.94 7.55 -29.50
N VAL A 848 57.26 6.57 -30.34
CA VAL A 848 56.59 5.27 -30.39
C VAL A 848 57.60 4.18 -30.08
N SER A 849 57.44 3.47 -28.96
CA SER A 849 58.41 2.47 -28.51
C SER A 849 57.73 1.15 -28.15
N GLY A 850 58.12 0.05 -28.79
CA GLY A 850 57.56 -1.28 -28.52
C GLY A 850 56.10 -1.45 -28.99
N GLY A 851 55.52 -2.61 -28.67
CA GLY A 851 54.11 -2.90 -28.92
C GLY A 851 53.74 -3.19 -30.39
N SER A 852 52.44 -3.41 -30.62
CA SER A 852 51.85 -3.80 -31.91
C SER A 852 50.63 -2.96 -32.32
N ALA A 853 50.45 -1.80 -31.67
CA ALA A 853 49.36 -0.87 -31.94
C ALA A 853 49.35 -0.34 -33.39
N THR A 854 48.15 -0.02 -33.88
CA THR A 854 48.00 0.89 -35.02
C THR A 854 48.01 2.33 -34.52
N VAL A 855 49.09 3.05 -34.80
CA VAL A 855 49.34 4.45 -34.40
C VAL A 855 49.22 5.37 -35.61
N GLY A 856 48.33 6.36 -35.54
CA GLY A 856 48.18 7.42 -36.55
C GLY A 856 48.33 8.80 -35.94
N VAL A 857 49.22 9.63 -36.49
CA VAL A 857 49.47 11.01 -36.05
C VAL A 857 49.32 11.97 -37.22
N ALA A 858 48.17 12.63 -37.28
CA ALA A 858 47.86 13.68 -38.26
C ALA A 858 48.13 15.09 -37.72
N ALA A 859 48.41 15.24 -36.42
CA ALA A 859 48.91 16.50 -35.86
C ALA A 859 50.24 16.90 -36.52
N ASN A 860 50.43 18.20 -36.74
CA ASN A 860 51.70 18.74 -37.20
C ASN A 860 52.73 18.63 -36.08
N VAL A 861 53.89 18.07 -36.35
CA VAL A 861 55.01 17.99 -35.40
C VAL A 861 56.04 19.05 -35.77
N SER A 862 56.23 20.03 -34.91
CA SER A 862 57.21 21.10 -35.07
C SER A 862 58.22 21.03 -33.92
N SER A 863 59.43 20.55 -34.21
CA SER A 863 60.49 20.44 -33.23
C SER A 863 61.52 21.55 -33.38
N SER A 864 61.90 22.13 -32.25
CA SER A 864 63.04 23.04 -32.08
C SER A 864 64.06 22.46 -31.09
N ALA A 865 63.91 21.18 -30.73
CA ALA A 865 64.77 20.50 -29.77
C ALA A 865 66.23 20.44 -30.23
N THR A 866 67.14 20.44 -29.26
CA THR A 866 68.56 20.20 -29.48
C THR A 866 68.88 18.70 -29.36
N ALA A 867 69.88 18.23 -30.09
CA ALA A 867 70.37 16.85 -29.95
C ALA A 867 70.65 16.50 -28.46
N PRO A 868 70.21 15.32 -27.96
CA PRO A 868 69.76 14.15 -28.72
C PRO A 868 68.25 14.09 -29.05
N GLY A 869 67.44 15.09 -28.70
CA GLY A 869 65.98 15.03 -28.92
C GLY A 869 65.60 15.01 -30.41
N ALA A 870 64.63 14.19 -30.80
CA ALA A 870 64.12 14.08 -32.16
C ALA A 870 62.69 14.64 -32.30
N ALA A 871 62.29 15.08 -33.49
CA ALA A 871 60.89 15.45 -33.74
C ALA A 871 59.98 14.21 -33.67
N VAL A 872 60.42 13.11 -34.27
CA VAL A 872 59.77 11.81 -34.21
C VAL A 872 60.78 10.73 -33.86
N LYS A 873 60.45 9.82 -32.95
CA LYS A 873 61.28 8.67 -32.61
C LYS A 873 60.44 7.39 -32.64
N VAL A 874 60.94 6.36 -33.32
CA VAL A 874 60.26 5.05 -33.41
C VAL A 874 61.24 3.92 -33.11
N ASP A 875 60.96 3.16 -32.06
CA ASP A 875 61.79 2.05 -31.58
C ASP A 875 60.95 0.78 -31.33
N GLY A 876 61.55 -0.38 -31.54
CA GLY A 876 61.12 -1.65 -30.93
C GLY A 876 59.74 -2.18 -31.31
N THR A 877 59.05 -1.62 -32.30
CA THR A 877 57.71 -2.06 -32.70
C THR A 877 57.75 -3.54 -33.14
N THR A 878 56.82 -4.34 -32.65
CA THR A 878 56.75 -5.79 -32.93
C THR A 878 55.67 -6.14 -33.96
N GLY A 879 54.79 -5.19 -34.28
CA GLY A 879 53.71 -5.31 -35.27
C GLY A 879 52.93 -3.99 -35.43
N GLY A 880 51.75 -4.05 -36.05
CA GLY A 880 50.90 -2.86 -36.26
C GLY A 880 51.45 -1.91 -37.33
N SER A 881 51.04 -0.65 -37.29
CA SER A 881 51.54 0.39 -38.20
C SER A 881 51.64 1.73 -37.49
N VAL A 882 52.69 2.48 -37.76
CA VAL A 882 52.92 3.85 -37.29
C VAL A 882 52.88 4.80 -38.49
N THR A 883 51.90 5.68 -38.56
CA THR A 883 51.74 6.62 -39.69
C THR A 883 51.75 8.06 -39.21
N PHE A 884 52.63 8.87 -39.79
CA PHE A 884 52.66 10.33 -39.64
C PHE A 884 52.12 10.95 -40.93
N SER A 885 50.93 11.55 -40.85
CA SER A 885 50.25 12.20 -41.98
C SER A 885 50.18 13.72 -41.85
N GLY A 886 50.54 14.27 -40.68
CA GLY A 886 50.77 15.70 -40.49
C GLY A 886 52.12 16.14 -41.05
N THR A 887 52.35 17.46 -41.06
CA THR A 887 53.69 18.01 -41.34
C THR A 887 54.66 17.62 -40.23
N VAL A 888 55.89 17.24 -40.55
CA VAL A 888 56.96 17.00 -39.57
C VAL A 888 58.16 17.89 -39.90
N THR A 889 58.53 18.76 -38.98
CA THR A 889 59.65 19.69 -39.15
C THR A 889 60.59 19.71 -37.95
N SER A 890 61.89 19.86 -38.21
CA SER A 890 62.92 20.13 -37.19
C SER A 890 63.69 21.40 -37.53
N THR A 891 63.60 22.42 -36.67
CA THR A 891 64.32 23.69 -36.79
C THR A 891 65.46 23.81 -35.77
N GLY A 892 65.68 22.78 -34.93
CA GLY A 892 66.79 22.69 -33.99
C GLY A 892 67.93 21.79 -34.50
N THR A 893 68.87 21.45 -33.61
CA THR A 893 69.95 20.49 -33.91
C THR A 893 69.56 19.03 -33.69
N GLY A 894 68.37 18.79 -33.15
CA GLY A 894 67.78 17.46 -32.99
C GLY A 894 67.30 16.84 -34.29
N ASP A 895 67.30 15.51 -34.36
CA ASP A 895 66.94 14.78 -35.58
C ASP A 895 65.47 14.97 -35.97
N LEU A 896 65.19 14.98 -37.27
CA LEU A 896 63.85 15.04 -37.82
C LEU A 896 63.06 13.78 -37.51
N PHE A 897 63.70 12.63 -37.71
CA PHE A 897 63.23 11.37 -37.20
C PHE A 897 64.41 10.49 -36.78
N ASP A 898 64.18 9.66 -35.77
CA ASP A 898 65.11 8.65 -35.27
C ASP A 898 64.40 7.29 -35.20
N VAL A 899 64.88 6.32 -35.97
CA VAL A 899 64.29 4.98 -36.07
C VAL A 899 65.28 3.91 -35.64
N GLY A 900 64.90 3.16 -34.62
CA GLY A 900 65.63 1.97 -34.16
C GLY A 900 66.99 2.24 -33.53
N SER A 901 67.18 3.42 -32.94
CA SER A 901 68.41 3.78 -32.21
C SER A 901 68.47 3.12 -30.83
N THR A 902 67.33 2.90 -30.19
CA THR A 902 67.27 2.34 -28.83
C THR A 902 66.91 0.85 -28.86
N LEU A 903 65.94 0.47 -29.71
CA LEU A 903 65.53 -0.92 -29.89
C LEU A 903 65.09 -1.12 -31.34
N THR A 904 65.58 -2.17 -31.98
CA THR A 904 65.28 -2.44 -33.39
C THR A 904 63.78 -2.73 -33.59
N PRO A 905 63.06 -1.96 -34.44
CA PRO A 905 61.73 -2.33 -34.90
C PRO A 905 61.78 -3.68 -35.62
N ALA A 906 60.97 -4.65 -35.17
CA ALA A 906 60.99 -6.03 -35.67
C ALA A 906 59.78 -6.37 -36.58
N GLY A 907 58.74 -5.54 -36.57
CA GLY A 907 57.55 -5.72 -37.41
C GLY A 907 56.70 -4.45 -37.51
N GLY A 908 55.82 -4.43 -38.51
CA GLY A 908 54.90 -3.32 -38.79
C GLY A 908 55.42 -2.31 -39.82
N ALA A 909 54.56 -1.39 -40.23
CA ALA A 909 54.89 -0.34 -41.20
C ALA A 909 55.04 1.02 -40.51
N ILE A 910 56.17 1.69 -40.71
CA ILE A 910 56.45 3.06 -40.30
C ILE A 910 56.33 3.94 -41.55
N SER A 911 55.41 4.90 -41.58
CA SER A 911 55.11 5.66 -42.79
C SER A 911 55.07 7.16 -42.53
N PHE A 912 55.76 7.93 -43.38
CA PHE A 912 55.67 9.38 -43.43
C PHE A 912 54.97 9.77 -44.74
N THR A 913 53.76 10.30 -44.60
CA THR A 913 52.81 10.55 -45.70
C THR A 913 52.31 12.00 -45.75
N GLY A 914 52.73 12.83 -44.78
CA GLY A 914 52.34 14.22 -44.70
C GLY A 914 52.90 15.10 -45.82
N PRO A 915 52.39 16.33 -45.97
CA PRO A 915 52.74 17.21 -47.08
C PRO A 915 54.18 17.76 -47.00
N THR A 916 54.78 17.77 -45.81
CA THR A 916 56.11 18.33 -45.56
C THR A 916 56.87 17.48 -44.55
N LEU A 917 58.11 17.09 -44.89
CA LEU A 917 59.06 16.42 -44.00
C LEU A 917 60.42 17.12 -44.12
N SER A 918 60.75 18.02 -43.20
CA SER A 918 61.91 18.91 -43.36
C SER A 918 62.73 19.23 -42.10
N ALA A 919 64.05 19.18 -42.20
CA ALA A 919 64.99 19.70 -41.21
C ALA A 919 65.77 20.92 -41.74
N THR A 920 65.89 21.98 -40.93
CA THR A 920 66.60 23.23 -41.32
C THR A 920 67.58 23.76 -40.28
N GLY A 921 67.58 23.20 -39.07
CA GLY A 921 68.29 23.76 -37.91
C GLY A 921 69.64 23.14 -37.54
N GLY A 922 70.08 22.11 -38.27
CA GLY A 922 71.32 21.39 -37.98
C GLY A 922 71.19 19.89 -37.74
N GLY A 923 70.00 19.39 -37.39
CA GLY A 923 69.72 17.96 -37.21
C GLY A 923 69.62 17.17 -38.51
N GLY A 924 69.74 15.84 -38.40
CA GLY A 924 69.66 14.90 -39.51
C GLY A 924 68.37 14.07 -39.49
N ALA A 925 68.41 12.93 -40.18
CA ALA A 925 67.39 11.90 -40.13
C ALA A 925 68.08 10.54 -40.02
N LEU A 926 67.66 9.73 -39.05
CA LEU A 926 68.38 8.55 -38.62
C LEU A 926 67.50 7.29 -38.70
N VAL A 927 68.01 6.26 -39.38
CA VAL A 927 67.56 4.88 -39.29
C VAL A 927 68.75 4.05 -38.83
N SER A 928 68.80 3.76 -37.54
CA SER A 928 69.93 3.04 -36.92
C SER A 928 69.82 1.53 -37.09
N SER A 929 68.58 1.00 -37.08
CA SER A 929 68.29 -0.41 -37.36
C SER A 929 66.83 -0.64 -37.78
N LEU A 930 66.61 -1.63 -38.64
CA LEU A 930 65.28 -2.17 -38.95
C LEU A 930 65.39 -3.70 -39.05
N GLY A 931 64.58 -4.43 -38.29
CA GLY A 931 64.66 -5.89 -38.15
C GLY A 931 63.39 -6.60 -38.60
N GLY A 932 63.47 -7.93 -38.65
CA GLY A 932 62.32 -8.79 -38.94
C GLY A 932 61.59 -8.38 -40.23
N THR A 933 60.30 -8.06 -40.12
CA THR A 933 59.45 -7.64 -41.26
C THR A 933 59.10 -6.16 -41.23
N ALA A 934 59.82 -5.36 -40.44
CA ALA A 934 59.56 -3.93 -40.34
C ALA A 934 59.78 -3.23 -41.69
N THR A 935 58.92 -2.27 -42.00
CA THR A 935 59.05 -1.43 -43.21
C THR A 935 59.05 0.05 -42.83
N LEU A 936 59.90 0.84 -43.49
CA LEU A 936 59.88 2.29 -43.43
C LEU A 936 59.50 2.83 -44.82
N ASN A 937 58.44 3.63 -44.90
CA ASN A 937 57.94 4.22 -46.14
C ASN A 937 57.90 5.75 -46.01
N VAL A 938 58.91 6.44 -46.55
CA VAL A 938 58.96 7.90 -46.59
C VAL A 938 58.47 8.36 -47.96
N THR A 939 57.17 8.59 -48.06
CA THR A 939 56.52 9.00 -49.32
C THR A 939 56.51 10.51 -49.54
N ALA A 940 56.57 11.28 -48.45
CA ALA A 940 56.75 12.72 -48.49
C ALA A 940 58.17 13.10 -48.96
N PRO A 941 58.37 14.17 -49.74
CA PRO A 941 59.71 14.69 -50.04
C PRO A 941 60.46 15.01 -48.75
N LEU A 942 61.59 14.35 -48.54
CA LEU A 942 62.48 14.54 -47.40
C LEU A 942 63.48 15.65 -47.72
N SER A 943 63.43 16.75 -46.98
CA SER A 943 64.34 17.89 -47.16
C SER A 943 65.18 18.14 -45.90
N ILE A 944 66.49 17.97 -45.97
CA ILE A 944 67.41 18.19 -44.85
C ILE A 944 68.42 19.26 -45.27
N THR A 945 68.38 20.41 -44.61
CA THR A 945 69.24 21.54 -44.95
C THR A 945 70.02 22.01 -43.73
N ASN A 946 71.26 22.45 -43.99
CA ASN A 946 72.21 22.91 -42.97
C ASN A 946 72.57 21.86 -41.91
N ALA A 947 72.47 20.55 -42.19
CA ALA A 947 72.81 19.56 -41.18
C ALA A 947 74.29 19.67 -40.77
N THR A 948 74.55 19.66 -39.47
CA THR A 948 75.89 19.78 -38.89
C THR A 948 76.63 18.44 -38.82
N GLY A 949 75.89 17.33 -38.93
CA GLY A 949 76.39 15.95 -38.96
C GLY A 949 76.05 15.22 -40.27
N THR A 950 75.71 13.93 -40.18
CA THR A 950 75.15 13.19 -41.33
C THR A 950 73.73 13.66 -41.60
N GLY A 951 73.42 14.04 -42.85
CA GLY A 951 72.08 14.48 -43.22
C GLY A 951 71.05 13.35 -43.11
N LEU A 952 71.19 12.29 -43.91
CA LEU A 952 70.40 11.06 -43.79
C LEU A 952 71.32 9.86 -43.53
N SER A 953 71.07 9.12 -42.46
CA SER A 953 71.80 7.89 -42.12
C SER A 953 70.86 6.69 -42.11
N VAL A 954 71.16 5.64 -42.89
CA VAL A 954 70.41 4.39 -42.93
C VAL A 954 71.34 3.20 -42.74
N THR A 955 71.20 2.51 -41.60
CA THR A 955 72.04 1.38 -41.23
C THR A 955 71.27 0.21 -40.65
N ASN A 956 71.85 -0.99 -40.75
CA ASN A 956 71.35 -2.22 -40.13
C ASN A 956 69.89 -2.57 -40.50
N VAL A 957 69.52 -2.39 -41.76
CA VAL A 957 68.24 -2.90 -42.29
C VAL A 957 68.39 -4.39 -42.58
N ALA A 958 67.61 -5.25 -41.92
CA ALA A 958 67.63 -6.69 -42.12
C ALA A 958 67.19 -7.10 -43.54
N SER A 959 67.55 -8.31 -43.99
CA SER A 959 67.24 -8.81 -45.34
C SER A 959 65.74 -8.92 -45.65
N THR A 960 64.90 -9.09 -44.63
CA THR A 960 63.44 -9.18 -44.73
C THR A 960 62.73 -7.88 -44.36
N ALA A 961 63.49 -6.85 -43.95
CA ALA A 961 63.00 -5.50 -43.70
C ALA A 961 63.25 -4.61 -44.93
N SER A 962 62.59 -3.46 -45.00
CA SER A 962 62.84 -2.49 -46.06
C SER A 962 62.71 -1.04 -45.58
N ALA A 963 63.52 -0.16 -46.17
CA ALA A 963 63.36 1.28 -46.06
C ALA A 963 63.25 1.88 -47.47
N SER A 964 62.18 2.63 -47.73
CA SER A 964 61.89 3.25 -49.03
C SER A 964 61.75 4.75 -48.85
N PHE A 965 62.42 5.51 -49.71
CA PHE A 965 62.37 6.97 -49.72
C PHE A 965 61.90 7.47 -51.09
N GLY A 966 61.02 8.48 -51.07
CA GLY A 966 60.67 9.26 -52.25
C GLY A 966 61.79 10.22 -52.65
N GLU A 967 61.43 11.47 -52.93
CA GLU A 967 62.43 12.51 -53.20
C GLU A 967 63.21 12.86 -51.92
N VAL A 968 64.54 12.86 -52.00
CA VAL A 968 65.44 13.22 -50.89
C VAL A 968 66.36 14.36 -51.31
N THR A 969 66.28 15.49 -50.62
CA THR A 969 67.17 16.64 -50.78
C THR A 969 68.00 16.82 -49.51
N VAL A 970 69.33 16.81 -49.63
CA VAL A 970 70.23 17.04 -48.49
C VAL A 970 71.28 18.10 -48.80
N THR A 971 71.43 19.09 -47.91
CA THR A 971 72.56 20.03 -47.91
C THR A 971 73.27 20.06 -46.55
N THR A 972 74.55 19.67 -46.55
CA THR A 972 75.39 19.58 -45.34
C THR A 972 76.67 20.40 -45.49
N PRO A 973 76.74 21.62 -44.92
CA PRO A 973 77.95 22.46 -44.96
C PRO A 973 79.08 21.82 -44.12
N GLY A 974 79.81 20.86 -44.68
CA GLY A 974 80.98 20.22 -44.07
C GLY A 974 80.76 18.82 -43.46
N GLY A 975 79.60 18.19 -43.67
CA GLY A 975 79.25 16.83 -43.18
C GLY A 975 78.87 15.84 -44.29
N THR A 976 78.67 14.56 -43.94
CA THR A 976 78.20 13.52 -44.89
C THR A 976 76.74 13.77 -45.28
N GLY A 977 76.44 13.91 -46.58
CA GLY A 977 75.06 14.11 -47.04
C GLY A 977 74.15 12.92 -46.71
N ILE A 978 74.40 11.79 -47.38
CA ILE A 978 73.67 10.54 -47.17
C ILE A 978 74.67 9.41 -46.85
N PHE A 979 74.40 8.65 -45.80
CA PHE A 979 75.20 7.50 -45.37
C PHE A 979 74.33 6.23 -45.34
N ILE A 980 74.75 5.18 -46.05
CA ILE A 980 74.02 3.91 -46.17
C ILE A 980 75.01 2.76 -45.96
N ALA A 981 74.80 1.93 -44.93
CA ALA A 981 75.69 0.79 -44.63
C ALA A 981 74.96 -0.40 -43.99
N ASP A 982 75.45 -1.63 -44.20
CA ASP A 982 74.98 -2.86 -43.55
C ASP A 982 73.46 -3.14 -43.70
N ASN A 983 72.95 -2.99 -44.93
CA ASN A 983 71.52 -3.04 -45.22
C ASN A 983 71.11 -4.18 -46.18
N GLY A 984 69.88 -4.68 -46.00
CA GLY A 984 69.12 -5.52 -46.92
C GLY A 984 68.50 -4.69 -48.04
N THR A 985 67.21 -4.35 -47.93
CA THR A 985 66.49 -3.59 -48.97
C THR A 985 66.36 -2.11 -48.58
N VAL A 986 67.04 -1.23 -49.32
CA VAL A 986 66.86 0.23 -49.24
C VAL A 986 66.59 0.76 -50.66
N THR A 987 65.47 1.45 -50.88
CA THR A 987 65.04 1.97 -52.20
C THR A 987 64.95 3.48 -52.19
#